data_AF-A0A2N3T917-F1
#
_entry.id   AF-A0A2N3T917-F1
#
_cell.length_a   1.000
_cell.length_b   1.000
_cell.length_c   1.000
_cell.angle_alpha   90.00
_cell.angle_beta   90.00
_cell.angle_gamma   90.00
#
_symmetry.space_group_name_H-M   'P 1'
#
loop_
_entity.id
_entity.type
_entity.pdbx_description
1 polymer ?
#
loop_
_entity_poly.entity_id
_entity_poly.type
_entity_poly.pdbx_seq_one_letter_code
_entity_poly.pdbx_strand_id
1 'polypeptide(L)'
;MSKIKITKKPKKIRIYGAGGHSQVIREVLEENGYEITETYDDEPSGRHYASKNVASGVRKNLKDFPHEGHPLIIAVGINRERADIVRLLKSDFDKAIHQSAIIAPTAKIGEGTVVFAGAIIQPNTVIGEHVIINTAASIDHDNVIGNFAHISPKAALCGHVEVGEGSHVGVGAVVIPKVKIGKWCTIGAGTVVLKDVPDYSTVVGNPGKIIKTKLSDLKYGSKPKPSEITFVGSGISSSFTILHFLDLIEGHKGKRKINISIIDKYREFHTGIPYGSRSGFSVHLITSLKNFLPEPELGKFIKWLNNNKNWLLDELKKDGGTLSAEWIVKNEDKIKNNEWEDLFIPRRFFGWYINEKVNNKLEEFKSKELVDVNYINAEVIDIKKTEKEYELFLDNEDTIVSEKVIVSVGSLPVNYLWKNQDIIEDDNLLFVNDPYNIELKVALERIDNFLDKNPDKKANVLIVGANASALELLYKLNDIEKIKSGINKFIILSTQGVLPDAVIDEERKREYTPFNLQTLAKEKNITAEIVAEAVFKDLDYADQIHLGAASTVDSISKGFGALLYKLDSEELKKFACRYGNEIGRRQRCAGFHYSKTVDKLKEEKCFDHIAGRFSDVKRTAKGEYSLEYLDTKSGENRIYEDSINIVINCVGSTNLSKQNIPKLLKNLIEKEYCKPNDSKIGFKVNQQLEASDNLHIIGPLLAGNVFEGKAVWHVEHCGRIIWLSQMLSKKMNDYFFKNTELEEKLI
;
A
#
# COMPACT_ATOMS: atom_id res chain seq x y z
N MET A 1 39.69 56.27 -20.15
CA MET A 1 38.81 56.26 -18.96
C MET A 1 38.75 54.84 -18.40
N SER A 2 39.42 54.62 -17.28
CA SER A 2 39.43 53.37 -16.51
C SER A 2 38.05 53.08 -15.92
N LYS A 3 37.39 52.00 -16.37
CA LYS A 3 36.22 51.46 -15.66
C LYS A 3 36.73 50.74 -14.40
N ILE A 4 36.47 51.36 -13.26
CA ILE A 4 36.66 50.80 -11.93
C ILE A 4 35.92 49.46 -11.88
N LYS A 5 36.67 48.34 -11.84
CA LYS A 5 36.12 47.02 -11.49
C LYS A 5 35.79 47.07 -10.00
N ILE A 6 34.53 47.32 -9.68
CA ILE A 6 33.99 47.02 -8.36
C ILE A 6 34.04 45.49 -8.25
N THR A 7 35.05 44.98 -7.55
CA THR A 7 35.21 43.54 -7.25
C THR A 7 34.12 43.14 -6.26
N LYS A 8 32.93 42.76 -6.76
CA LYS A 8 31.98 41.97 -5.96
C LYS A 8 32.72 40.71 -5.51
N LYS A 9 32.69 40.41 -4.21
CA LYS A 9 33.19 39.12 -3.69
C LYS A 9 32.50 37.99 -4.48
N PRO A 10 33.23 36.97 -4.94
CA PRO A 10 32.62 35.86 -5.65
C PRO A 10 31.59 35.19 -4.76
N LYS A 11 30.45 34.80 -5.33
CA LYS A 11 29.45 34.01 -4.61
C LYS A 11 30.05 32.63 -4.34
N LYS A 12 29.84 32.07 -3.17
CA LYS A 12 30.42 30.78 -2.81
C LYS A 12 29.40 29.67 -2.97
N ILE A 13 29.84 28.52 -3.47
CA ILE A 13 28.97 27.37 -3.69
C ILE A 13 29.74 26.06 -3.51
N ARG A 14 29.02 25.03 -3.08
CA ARG A 14 29.52 23.65 -2.99
C ARG A 14 28.97 22.83 -4.15
N ILE A 15 29.71 21.80 -4.53
CA ILE A 15 29.25 20.85 -5.55
C ILE A 15 29.22 19.43 -4.96
N TYR A 16 28.12 18.72 -5.20
CA TYR A 16 28.01 17.29 -4.92
C TYR A 16 27.97 16.51 -6.24
N GLY A 17 29.02 15.74 -6.51
CA GLY A 17 29.28 15.01 -7.74
C GLY A 17 30.61 15.48 -8.35
N ALA A 18 31.46 14.54 -8.71
CA ALA A 18 32.81 14.80 -9.24
C ALA A 18 33.07 14.13 -10.60
N GLY A 19 32.03 13.59 -11.26
CA GLY A 19 32.10 12.99 -12.60
C GLY A 19 32.06 14.01 -13.76
N GLY A 20 31.97 13.52 -15.00
CA GLY A 20 31.99 14.38 -16.20
C GLY A 20 30.87 15.44 -16.26
N HIS A 21 29.66 15.10 -15.79
CA HIS A 21 28.55 16.07 -15.72
C HIS A 21 28.86 17.28 -14.81
N SER A 22 29.64 17.05 -13.75
CA SER A 22 30.05 18.08 -12.79
C SER A 22 30.98 19.11 -13.39
N GLN A 23 31.78 18.75 -14.39
CA GLN A 23 32.64 19.71 -15.08
C GLN A 23 31.85 20.81 -15.78
N VAL A 24 30.79 20.42 -16.48
CA VAL A 24 29.97 21.37 -17.23
C VAL A 24 29.24 22.31 -16.28
N ILE A 25 28.77 21.79 -15.14
CA ILE A 25 28.15 22.61 -14.09
C ILE A 25 29.16 23.55 -13.44
N ARG A 26 30.38 23.07 -13.18
CA ARG A 26 31.48 23.87 -12.65
C ARG A 26 31.78 25.06 -13.56
N GLU A 27 31.87 24.84 -14.87
CA GLU A 27 32.06 25.92 -15.85
C GLU A 27 30.92 26.95 -15.80
N VAL A 28 29.66 26.50 -15.78
CA VAL A 28 28.49 27.39 -15.63
C VAL A 28 28.56 28.24 -14.36
N LEU A 29 29.00 27.65 -13.25
CA LEU A 29 29.12 28.36 -11.98
C LEU A 29 30.28 29.36 -12.00
N GLU A 30 31.47 28.95 -12.47
CA GLU A 30 32.66 29.79 -12.55
C GLU A 30 32.47 30.99 -13.50
N GLU A 31 31.82 30.79 -14.66
CA GLU A 31 31.45 31.87 -15.59
C GLU A 31 30.47 32.88 -14.98
N ASN A 32 29.59 32.41 -14.09
CA ASN A 32 28.69 33.27 -13.31
C ASN A 32 29.35 33.92 -12.10
N GLY A 33 30.67 33.75 -11.94
CA GLY A 33 31.45 34.36 -10.86
C GLY A 33 31.29 33.65 -9.52
N TYR A 34 30.91 32.37 -9.52
CA TYR A 34 30.92 31.55 -8.31
C TYR A 34 32.33 31.00 -8.03
N GLU A 35 32.71 30.98 -6.76
CA GLU A 35 33.85 30.26 -6.22
C GLU A 35 33.37 28.92 -5.65
N ILE A 36 33.90 27.82 -6.16
CA ILE A 36 33.54 26.48 -5.70
C ILE A 36 34.41 26.13 -4.48
N THR A 37 33.80 26.10 -3.31
CA THR A 37 34.52 25.98 -2.03
C THR A 37 34.83 24.53 -1.67
N GLU A 38 33.87 23.62 -1.87
CA GLU A 38 34.02 22.20 -1.59
C GLU A 38 33.39 21.34 -2.70
N THR A 39 33.95 20.15 -2.92
CA THR A 39 33.41 19.14 -3.82
C THR A 39 33.27 17.82 -3.09
N TYR A 40 32.10 17.19 -3.19
CA TYR A 40 31.79 15.92 -2.54
C TYR A 40 31.47 14.84 -3.58
N ASP A 41 31.83 13.59 -3.33
CA ASP A 41 31.39 12.46 -4.14
C ASP A 41 31.35 11.19 -3.27
N ASP A 42 30.40 10.29 -3.52
CA ASP A 42 30.31 9.03 -2.78
C ASP A 42 31.40 8.04 -3.16
N GLU A 43 32.02 8.19 -4.34
CA GLU A 43 33.18 7.44 -4.78
C GLU A 43 34.33 8.39 -5.16
N PRO A 44 35.01 9.02 -4.18
CA PRO A 44 36.06 10.02 -4.44
C PRO A 44 37.24 9.51 -5.28
N SER A 45 37.43 8.19 -5.37
CA SER A 45 38.42 7.51 -6.20
C SER A 45 38.04 7.46 -7.69
N GLY A 46 36.75 7.52 -8.03
CA GLY A 46 36.21 7.52 -9.39
C GLY A 46 36.03 8.91 -10.01
N ARG A 47 36.68 9.93 -9.44
CA ARG A 47 36.49 11.33 -9.85
C ARG A 47 37.09 11.65 -11.22
N HIS A 48 36.50 12.63 -11.89
CA HIS A 48 37.06 13.20 -13.10
C HIS A 48 38.36 13.97 -12.82
N TYR A 49 39.29 14.01 -13.77
CA TYR A 49 40.61 14.62 -13.58
C TYR A 49 40.57 16.12 -13.21
N ALA A 50 39.51 16.83 -13.62
CA ALA A 50 39.32 18.24 -13.32
C ALA A 50 38.77 18.50 -11.90
N SER A 51 38.24 17.47 -11.24
CA SER A 51 37.72 17.56 -9.88
C SER A 51 38.88 17.52 -8.88
N LYS A 52 39.11 18.62 -8.15
CA LYS A 52 40.15 18.73 -7.12
C LYS A 52 39.52 18.63 -5.74
N ASN A 53 40.29 18.10 -4.76
CA ASN A 53 39.93 18.07 -3.34
C ASN A 53 38.52 17.51 -3.06
N VAL A 54 38.23 16.32 -3.59
CA VAL A 54 36.92 15.67 -3.44
C VAL A 54 36.83 14.94 -2.10
N ALA A 55 35.91 15.39 -1.25
CA ALA A 55 35.57 14.75 0.02
C ALA A 55 34.49 13.68 -0.15
N SER A 56 34.34 12.83 0.87
CA SER A 56 33.32 11.78 0.87
C SER A 56 31.91 12.35 0.88
N GLY A 57 31.03 11.77 0.06
CA GLY A 57 29.62 12.12 -0.03
C GLY A 57 28.77 11.64 1.15
N VAL A 58 27.53 12.14 1.18
CA VAL A 58 26.54 11.92 2.24
C VAL A 58 26.09 10.46 2.34
N ARG A 59 26.10 9.69 1.24
CA ARG A 59 25.72 8.27 1.29
C ARG A 59 26.78 7.39 1.96
N LYS A 60 28.04 7.86 2.02
CA LYS A 60 29.12 7.17 2.74
C LYS A 60 29.21 7.56 4.21
N ASN A 61 28.96 8.82 4.54
CA ASN A 61 29.01 9.30 5.91
C ASN A 61 28.01 10.44 6.15
N LEU A 62 26.77 10.07 6.42
CA LEU A 62 25.68 11.02 6.69
C LEU A 62 25.95 11.90 7.92
N LYS A 63 26.54 11.34 8.98
CA LYS A 63 26.72 12.06 10.26
C LYS A 63 27.72 13.21 10.17
N ASP A 64 28.80 12.98 9.43
CA ASP A 64 29.91 13.94 9.34
C ASP A 64 29.82 14.79 8.05
N PHE A 65 28.78 14.60 7.23
CA PHE A 65 28.57 15.45 6.07
C PHE A 65 28.17 16.87 6.53
N PRO A 66 28.85 17.92 6.05
CA PRO A 66 28.53 19.28 6.42
C PRO A 66 27.23 19.71 5.71
N HIS A 67 26.09 19.54 6.38
CA HIS A 67 24.80 19.93 5.82
C HIS A 67 24.65 21.46 5.71
N GLU A 68 25.14 22.20 6.71
CA GLU A 68 25.14 23.66 6.74
C GLU A 68 26.33 24.24 5.95
N GLY A 69 26.26 25.52 5.60
CA GLY A 69 27.32 26.24 4.89
C GLY A 69 26.84 26.89 3.59
N HIS A 70 27.74 27.08 2.63
CA HIS A 70 27.37 27.64 1.32
C HIS A 70 26.33 26.76 0.61
N PRO A 71 25.47 27.32 -0.27
CA PRO A 71 24.53 26.52 -1.03
C PRO A 71 25.21 25.41 -1.83
N LEU A 72 24.48 24.34 -2.10
CA LEU A 72 24.97 23.17 -2.81
C LEU A 72 24.33 23.06 -4.20
N ILE A 73 25.07 22.54 -5.17
CA ILE A 73 24.52 22.03 -6.44
C ILE A 73 24.80 20.54 -6.53
N ILE A 74 23.75 19.75 -6.79
CA ILE A 74 23.90 18.32 -7.03
C ILE A 74 24.23 18.09 -8.50
N ALA A 75 25.51 17.94 -8.78
CA ALA A 75 26.08 17.71 -10.09
C ALA A 75 26.10 16.22 -10.50
N VAL A 76 24.99 15.53 -10.24
CA VAL A 76 24.78 14.11 -10.59
C VAL A 76 23.74 14.03 -11.72
N GLY A 77 24.17 13.53 -12.88
CA GLY A 77 23.32 13.47 -14.08
C GLY A 77 22.20 12.44 -14.00
N ILE A 78 22.36 11.40 -13.18
CA ILE A 78 21.35 10.35 -13.00
C ILE A 78 20.24 10.86 -12.08
N ASN A 79 19.02 11.02 -12.63
CA ASN A 79 17.87 11.61 -11.93
C ASN A 79 17.58 10.95 -10.57
N ARG A 80 17.63 9.62 -10.50
CA ARG A 80 17.31 8.88 -9.28
C ARG A 80 18.33 9.12 -8.18
N GLU A 81 19.61 9.00 -8.50
CA GLU A 81 20.69 9.28 -7.56
C GLU A 81 20.66 10.72 -7.07
N ARG A 82 20.40 11.68 -7.97
CA ARG A 82 20.21 13.09 -7.61
C ARG A 82 19.09 13.26 -6.59
N ALA A 83 17.93 12.61 -6.81
CA ALA A 83 16.82 12.66 -5.86
C ALA A 83 17.16 12.00 -4.52
N ASP A 84 17.81 10.84 -4.53
CA ASP A 84 18.18 10.12 -3.31
C ASP A 84 19.21 10.91 -2.48
N ILE A 85 20.18 11.56 -3.12
CA ILE A 85 21.16 12.43 -2.44
C ILE A 85 20.45 13.63 -1.79
N VAL A 86 19.58 14.33 -2.52
CA VAL A 86 18.85 15.49 -1.99
C VAL A 86 18.03 15.11 -0.75
N ARG A 87 17.37 13.95 -0.76
CA ARG A 87 16.57 13.46 0.36
C ARG A 87 17.38 13.23 1.65
N LEU A 88 18.69 13.02 1.54
CA LEU A 88 19.59 12.83 2.67
C LEU A 88 20.16 14.15 3.20
N LEU A 89 20.03 15.25 2.45
CA LEU A 89 20.67 16.51 2.74
C LEU A 89 19.73 17.49 3.45
N LYS A 90 20.26 18.22 4.43
CA LYS A 90 19.64 19.40 5.03
C LYS A 90 20.38 20.66 4.62
N SER A 91 20.63 20.80 3.32
CA SER A 91 21.43 21.89 2.74
C SER A 91 20.55 22.84 1.95
N ASP A 92 20.91 24.12 1.95
CA ASP A 92 20.37 25.06 0.98
C ASP A 92 20.92 24.76 -0.41
N PHE A 93 20.12 25.02 -1.44
CA PHE A 93 20.50 24.83 -2.84
C PHE A 93 20.40 26.17 -3.59
N ASP A 94 21.26 26.36 -4.58
CA ASP A 94 21.18 27.49 -5.51
C ASP A 94 20.86 26.98 -6.92
N LYS A 95 20.80 27.87 -7.91
CA LYS A 95 20.61 27.54 -9.32
C LYS A 95 21.90 27.75 -10.10
N ALA A 96 22.12 26.93 -11.13
CA ALA A 96 23.23 27.12 -12.08
C ALA A 96 22.67 27.38 -13.48
N ILE A 97 22.65 28.64 -13.92
CA ILE A 97 22.04 29.06 -15.19
C ILE A 97 23.11 29.66 -16.10
N HIS A 98 23.38 29.02 -17.23
CA HIS A 98 24.36 29.50 -18.20
C HIS A 98 23.93 30.84 -18.83
N GLN A 99 24.88 31.75 -19.07
CA GLN A 99 24.56 33.12 -19.54
C GLN A 99 23.90 33.19 -20.93
N SER A 100 24.11 32.18 -21.76
CA SER A 100 23.46 32.07 -23.07
C SER A 100 22.06 31.45 -23.06
N ALA A 101 21.54 31.04 -21.89
CA ALA A 101 20.17 30.57 -21.79
C ALA A 101 19.19 31.75 -21.94
N ILE A 102 18.13 31.55 -22.71
CA ILE A 102 17.07 32.55 -22.91
C ILE A 102 15.88 32.13 -22.08
N ILE A 103 15.58 32.88 -21.02
CA ILE A 103 14.52 32.55 -20.06
C ILE A 103 13.53 33.71 -20.03
N ALA A 104 12.26 33.41 -20.29
CA ALA A 104 11.19 34.39 -20.23
C ALA A 104 11.05 34.94 -18.79
N PRO A 105 10.80 36.25 -18.60
CA PRO A 105 10.67 36.86 -17.27
C PRO A 105 9.56 36.27 -16.40
N THR A 106 8.54 35.66 -17.01
CA THR A 106 7.41 35.03 -16.30
C THR A 106 7.63 33.55 -15.97
N ALA A 107 8.73 32.95 -16.46
CA ALA A 107 9.06 31.57 -16.12
C ALA A 107 9.56 31.46 -14.67
N LYS A 108 9.22 30.35 -14.00
CA LYS A 108 9.63 30.06 -12.62
C LYS A 108 10.59 28.87 -12.61
N ILE A 109 11.69 28.99 -11.86
CA ILE A 109 12.72 27.94 -11.75
C ILE A 109 13.00 27.64 -10.28
N GLY A 110 12.76 26.40 -9.88
CA GLY A 110 13.02 25.89 -8.52
C GLY A 110 14.50 25.80 -8.18
N GLU A 111 14.80 25.65 -6.89
CA GLU A 111 16.18 25.56 -6.40
C GLU A 111 16.88 24.26 -6.81
N GLY A 112 18.21 24.29 -6.86
CA GLY A 112 19.03 23.15 -7.28
C GLY A 112 18.99 22.86 -8.78
N THR A 113 18.20 23.60 -9.56
CA THR A 113 18.02 23.41 -11.00
C THR A 113 19.20 23.99 -11.80
N VAL A 114 19.59 23.25 -12.84
CA VAL A 114 20.67 23.60 -13.76
C VAL A 114 20.09 23.85 -15.15
N VAL A 115 20.45 24.98 -15.76
CA VAL A 115 20.09 25.36 -17.12
C VAL A 115 21.37 25.60 -17.92
N PHE A 116 21.59 24.79 -18.95
CA PHE A 116 22.81 24.81 -19.75
C PHE A 116 22.73 25.75 -20.96
N ALA A 117 23.87 25.89 -21.65
CA ALA A 117 24.06 26.82 -22.75
C ALA A 117 23.00 26.68 -23.86
N GLY A 118 22.46 27.83 -24.29
CA GLY A 118 21.52 27.93 -25.40
C GLY A 118 20.14 27.33 -25.14
N ALA A 119 19.82 26.89 -23.92
CA ALA A 119 18.46 26.46 -23.57
C ALA A 119 17.48 27.64 -23.67
N ILE A 120 16.26 27.36 -24.13
CA ILE A 120 15.19 28.36 -24.27
C ILE A 120 14.00 27.94 -23.41
N ILE A 121 13.55 28.82 -22.51
CA ILE A 121 12.39 28.61 -21.64
C ILE A 121 11.43 29.77 -21.84
N GLN A 122 10.25 29.49 -22.39
CA GLN A 122 9.25 30.48 -22.79
C GLN A 122 8.26 30.85 -21.66
N PRO A 123 7.41 31.88 -21.86
CA PRO A 123 6.56 32.43 -20.81
C PRO A 123 5.69 31.41 -20.07
N ASN A 124 5.44 31.71 -18.79
CA ASN A 124 4.53 30.99 -17.88
C ASN A 124 4.91 29.54 -17.55
N THR A 125 6.07 29.08 -18.04
CA THR A 125 6.57 27.75 -17.71
C THR A 125 7.04 27.67 -16.27
N VAL A 126 6.70 26.57 -15.59
CA VAL A 126 7.10 26.27 -14.22
C VAL A 126 8.06 25.08 -14.24
N ILE A 127 9.30 25.32 -13.81
CA ILE A 127 10.33 24.30 -13.64
C ILE A 127 10.53 24.05 -12.15
N GLY A 128 10.40 22.80 -11.75
CA GLY A 128 10.59 22.33 -10.38
C GLY A 128 12.04 22.41 -9.89
N GLU A 129 12.28 21.75 -8.76
CA GLU A 129 13.57 21.71 -8.08
C GLU A 129 14.48 20.61 -8.64
N HIS A 130 15.79 20.84 -8.62
CA HIS A 130 16.80 19.87 -9.06
C HIS A 130 16.61 19.32 -10.48
N VAL A 131 16.04 20.14 -11.36
CA VAL A 131 15.83 19.80 -12.76
C VAL A 131 17.12 20.06 -13.55
N ILE A 132 17.34 19.29 -14.60
CA ILE A 132 18.39 19.58 -15.59
C ILE A 132 17.72 19.97 -16.90
N ILE A 133 17.91 21.22 -17.34
CA ILE A 133 17.58 21.69 -18.68
C ILE A 133 18.88 21.79 -19.47
N ASN A 134 19.10 20.85 -20.37
CA ASN A 134 20.39 20.65 -21.00
C ASN A 134 20.58 21.49 -22.27
N THR A 135 21.79 21.45 -22.83
CA THR A 135 22.28 22.30 -23.91
C THR A 135 21.30 22.36 -25.08
N ALA A 136 20.89 23.58 -25.45
CA ALA A 136 19.95 23.84 -26.53
C ALA A 136 18.60 23.10 -26.42
N ALA A 137 18.16 22.70 -25.22
CA ALA A 137 16.79 22.25 -25.00
C ALA A 137 15.80 23.42 -25.18
N SER A 138 14.65 23.16 -25.78
CA SER A 138 13.60 24.16 -26.02
C SER A 138 12.33 23.78 -25.27
N ILE A 139 11.86 24.67 -24.41
CA ILE A 139 10.65 24.51 -23.60
C ILE A 139 9.74 25.69 -23.91
N ASP A 140 8.66 25.42 -24.62
CA ASP A 140 7.71 26.44 -25.05
C ASP A 140 6.83 26.93 -23.89
N HIS A 141 5.77 27.69 -24.18
CA HIS A 141 4.96 28.37 -23.17
C HIS A 141 4.07 27.41 -22.34
N ASP A 142 3.75 27.83 -21.11
CA ASP A 142 2.80 27.17 -20.20
C ASP A 142 3.14 25.69 -19.87
N ASN A 143 4.41 25.33 -19.89
CA ASN A 143 4.88 23.99 -19.54
C ASN A 143 5.00 23.81 -18.02
N VAL A 144 4.85 22.57 -17.54
CA VAL A 144 5.09 22.22 -16.13
C VAL A 144 6.08 21.07 -16.05
N ILE A 145 7.26 21.32 -15.49
CA ILE A 145 8.34 20.34 -15.37
C ILE A 145 8.55 20.01 -13.89
N GLY A 146 8.27 18.76 -13.51
CA GLY A 146 8.38 18.28 -12.13
C GLY A 146 9.82 18.14 -11.63
N ASN A 147 9.97 18.05 -10.30
CA ASN A 147 11.26 17.97 -9.63
C ASN A 147 12.12 16.82 -10.16
N PHE A 148 13.44 16.96 -10.15
CA PHE A 148 14.40 15.94 -10.58
C PHE A 148 14.31 15.51 -12.05
N ALA A 149 13.46 16.13 -12.88
CA ALA A 149 13.39 15.83 -14.30
C ALA A 149 14.69 16.21 -15.04
N HIS A 150 14.89 15.64 -16.21
CA HIS A 150 16.03 15.97 -17.08
C HIS A 150 15.56 16.08 -18.53
N ILE A 151 15.61 17.30 -19.07
CA ILE A 151 15.37 17.61 -20.47
C ILE A 151 16.73 17.65 -21.17
N SER A 152 17.01 16.63 -21.98
CA SER A 152 18.32 16.40 -22.60
C SER A 152 18.65 17.37 -23.73
N PRO A 153 19.90 17.39 -24.22
CA PRO A 153 20.31 18.29 -25.29
C PRO A 153 19.38 18.25 -26.50
N LYS A 154 19.02 19.43 -27.01
CA LYS A 154 18.15 19.58 -28.19
C LYS A 154 16.75 18.94 -28.10
N ALA A 155 16.31 18.51 -26.91
CA ALA A 155 14.92 18.08 -26.73
C ALA A 155 13.99 19.30 -26.84
N ALA A 156 12.81 19.12 -27.45
CA ALA A 156 11.83 20.17 -27.68
C ALA A 156 10.47 19.79 -27.06
N LEU A 157 9.98 20.61 -26.15
CA LEU A 157 8.64 20.52 -25.56
C LEU A 157 7.80 21.68 -26.12
N CYS A 158 6.73 21.37 -26.83
CA CYS A 158 5.79 22.39 -27.32
C CYS A 158 4.91 22.93 -26.17
N GLY A 159 3.95 23.82 -26.48
CA GLY A 159 3.13 24.47 -25.44
C GLY A 159 2.26 23.50 -24.62
N HIS A 160 2.10 23.79 -23.33
CA HIS A 160 1.25 23.04 -22.39
C HIS A 160 1.63 21.56 -22.16
N VAL A 161 2.89 21.18 -22.30
CA VAL A 161 3.41 19.86 -21.91
C VAL A 161 3.64 19.80 -20.39
N GLU A 162 3.21 18.69 -19.80
CA GLU A 162 3.51 18.34 -18.41
C GLU A 162 4.58 17.22 -18.39
N VAL A 163 5.64 17.38 -17.60
CA VAL A 163 6.65 16.34 -17.37
C VAL A 163 6.71 16.02 -15.89
N GLY A 164 6.39 14.77 -15.53
CA GLY A 164 6.38 14.32 -14.15
C GLY A 164 7.77 14.27 -13.50
N GLU A 165 7.77 14.22 -12.17
CA GLU A 165 8.96 14.12 -11.33
C GLU A 165 9.93 13.02 -11.82
N GLY A 166 11.22 13.32 -11.89
CA GLY A 166 12.28 12.35 -12.17
C GLY A 166 12.32 11.83 -13.60
N SER A 167 11.43 12.28 -14.48
CA SER A 167 11.38 11.85 -15.88
C SER A 167 12.54 12.39 -16.71
N HIS A 168 13.03 11.57 -17.63
CA HIS A 168 14.11 11.90 -18.54
C HIS A 168 13.56 12.01 -19.96
N VAL A 169 13.71 13.19 -20.58
CA VAL A 169 13.40 13.42 -21.99
C VAL A 169 14.71 13.40 -22.77
N GLY A 170 14.90 12.39 -23.61
CA GLY A 170 16.16 12.09 -24.28
C GLY A 170 16.58 13.09 -25.36
N VAL A 171 17.85 13.02 -25.76
CA VAL A 171 18.49 13.94 -26.71
C VAL A 171 17.66 14.05 -28.00
N GLY A 172 17.32 15.27 -28.41
CA GLY A 172 16.58 15.49 -29.67
C GLY A 172 15.15 14.96 -29.70
N ALA A 173 14.57 14.53 -28.57
CA ALA A 173 13.17 14.12 -28.53
C ALA A 173 12.23 15.32 -28.69
N VAL A 174 11.08 15.10 -29.33
CA VAL A 174 10.05 16.12 -29.59
C VAL A 174 8.75 15.69 -28.95
N VAL A 175 8.15 16.57 -28.14
CA VAL A 175 6.85 16.35 -27.49
C VAL A 175 5.86 17.38 -28.01
N ILE A 176 4.75 16.91 -28.59
CA ILE A 176 3.71 17.79 -29.15
C ILE A 176 2.92 18.51 -28.04
N PRO A 177 2.17 19.58 -28.37
CA PRO A 177 1.43 20.34 -27.36
C PRO A 177 0.45 19.50 -26.54
N LYS A 178 0.22 19.89 -25.29
CA LYS A 178 -0.80 19.32 -24.38
C LYS A 178 -0.60 17.84 -24.01
N VAL A 179 0.61 17.31 -24.20
CA VAL A 179 0.96 15.96 -23.78
C VAL A 179 1.41 15.94 -22.33
N LYS A 180 0.93 14.95 -21.57
CA LYS A 180 1.40 14.64 -20.23
C LYS A 180 2.35 13.46 -20.23
N ILE A 181 3.59 13.69 -19.83
CA ILE A 181 4.57 12.66 -19.49
C ILE A 181 4.51 12.41 -17.99
N GLY A 182 4.24 11.18 -17.58
CA GLY A 182 4.19 10.75 -16.20
C GLY A 182 5.53 10.85 -15.46
N LYS A 183 5.56 10.46 -14.19
CA LYS A 183 6.76 10.47 -13.33
C LYS A 183 7.73 9.35 -13.70
N TRP A 184 9.03 9.56 -13.48
CA TRP A 184 10.08 8.56 -13.66
C TRP A 184 10.09 7.86 -15.04
N CYS A 185 9.61 8.57 -16.07
CA CYS A 185 9.59 8.11 -17.44
C CYS A 185 10.98 8.23 -18.10
N THR A 186 11.16 7.53 -19.21
CA THR A 186 12.34 7.66 -20.08
C THR A 186 11.90 7.79 -21.53
N ILE A 187 11.91 9.00 -22.07
CA ILE A 187 11.72 9.23 -23.49
C ILE A 187 13.09 9.06 -24.16
N GLY A 188 13.22 8.12 -25.09
CA GLY A 188 14.47 7.83 -25.79
C GLY A 188 14.90 8.98 -26.69
N ALA A 189 16.18 9.00 -27.06
CA ALA A 189 16.71 10.00 -27.99
C ALA A 189 15.97 9.97 -29.34
N GLY A 190 15.73 11.15 -29.92
CA GLY A 190 15.05 11.34 -31.21
C GLY A 190 13.58 10.91 -31.24
N THR A 191 12.97 10.64 -30.09
CA THR A 191 11.58 10.13 -30.01
C THR A 191 10.57 11.24 -30.26
N VAL A 192 9.50 10.95 -31.00
CA VAL A 192 8.37 11.88 -31.20
C VAL A 192 7.17 11.43 -30.39
N VAL A 193 6.87 12.13 -29.29
CA VAL A 193 5.77 11.78 -28.39
C VAL A 193 4.50 12.49 -28.83
N LEU A 194 3.50 11.69 -29.24
CA LEU A 194 2.23 12.17 -29.79
C LEU A 194 1.04 12.03 -28.83
N LYS A 195 1.22 11.35 -27.69
CA LYS A 195 0.17 11.01 -26.72
C LYS A 195 0.75 11.00 -25.32
N ASP A 196 -0.13 11.10 -24.33
CA ASP A 196 0.22 10.98 -22.92
C ASP A 196 0.98 9.69 -22.63
N VAL A 197 1.98 9.81 -21.76
CA VAL A 197 2.88 8.74 -21.36
C VAL A 197 2.62 8.44 -19.88
N PRO A 198 2.18 7.21 -19.53
CA PRO A 198 1.95 6.83 -18.15
C PRO A 198 3.21 6.91 -17.29
N ASP A 199 3.04 7.04 -15.98
CA ASP A 199 4.14 7.00 -15.03
C ASP A 199 5.02 5.75 -15.23
N TYR A 200 6.32 5.95 -15.04
CA TYR A 200 7.39 4.98 -15.16
C TYR A 200 7.62 4.48 -16.60
N SER A 201 6.88 4.94 -17.61
CA SER A 201 7.03 4.46 -18.99
C SER A 201 8.33 4.85 -19.68
N THR A 202 8.82 3.99 -20.56
CA THR A 202 9.92 4.23 -21.49
C THR A 202 9.37 4.21 -22.90
N VAL A 203 9.58 5.30 -23.63
CA VAL A 203 9.02 5.54 -24.98
C VAL A 203 10.17 5.71 -25.95
N VAL A 204 10.15 5.02 -27.08
CA VAL A 204 11.16 5.20 -28.13
C VAL A 204 10.52 5.27 -29.51
N GLY A 205 11.23 5.87 -30.46
CA GLY A 205 10.90 5.85 -31.88
C GLY A 205 10.13 7.07 -32.39
N ASN A 206 9.91 7.10 -33.70
CA ASN A 206 9.13 8.12 -34.39
C ASN A 206 8.15 7.42 -35.36
N PRO A 207 6.85 7.32 -35.05
CA PRO A 207 6.20 7.85 -33.84
C PRO A 207 6.62 7.08 -32.57
N GLY A 208 6.64 7.79 -31.44
CA GLY A 208 7.01 7.25 -30.14
C GLY A 208 6.04 6.18 -29.67
N LYS A 209 6.57 5.03 -29.27
CA LYS A 209 5.82 3.91 -28.70
C LYS A 209 6.36 3.56 -27.34
N ILE A 210 5.48 3.30 -26.39
CA ILE A 210 5.84 2.76 -25.08
C ILE A 210 6.41 1.36 -25.32
N ILE A 211 7.69 1.17 -25.02
CA ILE A 211 8.36 -0.13 -25.11
C ILE A 211 8.55 -0.79 -23.76
N LYS A 212 8.42 -0.02 -22.68
CA LYS A 212 8.69 -0.45 -21.31
C LYS A 212 7.90 0.41 -20.35
N THR A 213 7.42 -0.13 -19.24
CA THR A 213 6.98 0.70 -18.10
C THR A 213 7.75 0.23 -16.88
N LYS A 214 8.51 1.11 -16.22
CA LYS A 214 9.49 0.78 -15.17
C LYS A 214 8.86 0.36 -13.83
N LEU A 215 7.52 0.33 -13.73
CA LEU A 215 6.82 -0.50 -12.73
C LEU A 215 6.53 -1.93 -13.24
N SER A 216 6.49 -2.14 -14.57
CA SER A 216 6.25 -3.43 -15.24
C SER A 216 7.51 -4.10 -15.82
N ASP A 217 8.71 -3.53 -15.61
CA ASP A 217 9.90 -3.92 -16.37
C ASP A 217 11.20 -3.97 -15.53
N LEU A 218 11.18 -4.80 -14.49
CA LEU A 218 12.15 -5.90 -14.48
C LEU A 218 11.90 -6.72 -15.76
N LYS A 219 12.44 -6.28 -16.91
CA LYS A 219 12.14 -6.96 -18.19
C LYS A 219 13.17 -8.04 -18.48
N TYR A 220 12.66 -9.27 -18.48
CA TYR A 220 12.73 -10.25 -19.57
C TYR A 220 13.86 -10.08 -20.58
N GLY A 221 14.80 -11.01 -20.48
CA GLY A 221 15.89 -11.26 -21.43
C GLY A 221 16.36 -12.71 -21.32
N SER A 222 15.42 -13.65 -21.35
CA SER A 222 15.54 -15.10 -21.65
C SER A 222 14.17 -15.72 -21.31
N LYS A 223 13.87 -16.95 -21.75
CA LYS A 223 12.77 -17.72 -21.14
C LYS A 223 12.82 -17.55 -19.61
N PRO A 224 11.69 -17.34 -18.91
CA PRO A 224 11.71 -17.22 -17.44
C PRO A 224 12.47 -18.42 -16.89
N LYS A 225 13.56 -18.16 -16.17
CA LYS A 225 14.29 -19.23 -15.51
C LYS A 225 13.32 -19.90 -14.53
N PRO A 226 13.36 -21.23 -14.41
CA PRO A 226 12.64 -21.93 -13.35
C PRO A 226 12.93 -21.24 -12.02
N SER A 227 11.89 -20.94 -11.25
CA SER A 227 12.04 -20.39 -9.91
C SER A 227 12.00 -21.54 -8.91
N GLU A 228 12.85 -21.51 -7.90
CA GLU A 228 12.73 -22.45 -6.79
C GLU A 228 11.45 -22.15 -5.98
N ILE A 229 11.10 -20.87 -5.83
CA ILE A 229 9.92 -20.45 -5.07
C ILE A 229 9.16 -19.37 -5.85
N THR A 230 7.85 -19.56 -6.03
CA THR A 230 6.97 -18.53 -6.58
C THR A 230 5.87 -18.17 -5.60
N PHE A 231 5.79 -16.89 -5.24
CA PHE A 231 4.70 -16.31 -4.47
C PHE A 231 3.62 -15.76 -5.42
N VAL A 232 2.39 -16.25 -5.27
CA VAL A 232 1.21 -15.75 -5.99
C VAL A 232 0.41 -14.85 -5.05
N GLY A 233 0.53 -13.55 -5.24
CA GLY A 233 0.09 -12.50 -4.33
C GLY A 233 1.26 -11.98 -3.49
N SER A 234 1.35 -10.65 -3.37
CA SER A 234 2.41 -9.92 -2.69
C SER A 234 1.87 -9.11 -1.52
N GLY A 235 1.01 -9.73 -0.71
CA GLY A 235 0.54 -9.13 0.53
C GLY A 235 1.51 -9.29 1.70
N ILE A 236 1.03 -8.95 2.89
CA ILE A 236 1.78 -9.05 4.15
C ILE A 236 2.19 -10.50 4.47
N SER A 237 1.38 -11.50 4.11
CA SER A 237 1.71 -12.92 4.32
C SER A 237 2.94 -13.35 3.51
N SER A 238 2.98 -13.08 2.21
CA SER A 238 4.18 -13.29 1.38
C SER A 238 5.37 -12.50 1.92
N SER A 239 5.17 -11.23 2.26
CA SER A 239 6.23 -10.35 2.76
C SER A 239 6.91 -10.90 4.02
N PHE A 240 6.14 -11.31 5.03
CA PHE A 240 6.72 -11.92 6.24
C PHE A 240 7.33 -13.29 5.99
N THR A 241 6.75 -14.10 5.09
CA THR A 241 7.34 -15.39 4.73
C THR A 241 8.69 -15.20 4.05
N ILE A 242 8.81 -14.24 3.14
CA ILE A 242 10.08 -13.86 2.52
C ILE A 242 11.07 -13.39 3.59
N LEU A 243 10.69 -12.43 4.44
CA LEU A 243 11.58 -11.88 5.48
C LEU A 243 12.14 -12.97 6.40
N HIS A 244 11.28 -13.86 6.89
CA HIS A 244 11.68 -14.96 7.78
C HIS A 244 12.47 -16.05 7.05
N PHE A 245 12.17 -16.30 5.77
CA PHE A 245 12.97 -17.22 4.96
C PHE A 245 14.39 -16.67 4.77
N LEU A 246 14.52 -15.38 4.45
CA LEU A 246 15.82 -14.71 4.36
C LEU A 246 16.59 -14.76 5.69
N ASP A 247 15.92 -14.54 6.84
CA ASP A 247 16.58 -14.69 8.16
C ASP A 247 17.20 -16.08 8.35
N LEU A 248 16.54 -17.14 7.87
CA LEU A 248 17.00 -18.51 8.05
C LEU A 248 18.17 -18.85 7.11
N ILE A 249 18.13 -18.40 5.87
CA ILE A 249 19.16 -18.76 4.87
C ILE A 249 20.43 -17.92 4.98
N GLU A 250 20.46 -16.88 5.82
CA GLU A 250 21.67 -16.08 6.05
C GLU A 250 22.87 -16.93 6.48
N GLY A 251 22.60 -18.00 7.23
CA GLY A 251 23.60 -18.98 7.67
C GLY A 251 24.04 -20.00 6.61
N HIS A 252 23.42 -20.02 5.43
CA HIS A 252 23.64 -21.02 4.37
C HIS A 252 24.51 -20.52 3.21
N LYS A 253 25.40 -19.54 3.45
CA LYS A 253 26.28 -18.97 2.41
C LYS A 253 27.07 -20.02 1.65
N GLY A 254 27.02 -19.96 0.31
CA GLY A 254 27.79 -20.83 -0.59
C GLY A 254 27.15 -22.17 -0.96
N LYS A 255 25.96 -22.51 -0.45
CA LYS A 255 25.30 -23.80 -0.73
C LYS A 255 24.47 -23.82 -2.02
N ARG A 256 23.40 -23.01 -2.06
CA ARG A 256 22.44 -22.96 -3.17
C ARG A 256 21.86 -21.56 -3.27
N LYS A 257 21.90 -20.97 -4.48
CA LYS A 257 21.20 -19.72 -4.78
C LYS A 257 19.72 -20.03 -5.05
N ILE A 258 18.82 -19.24 -4.47
CA ILE A 258 17.36 -19.43 -4.61
C ILE A 258 16.77 -18.32 -5.48
N ASN A 259 16.13 -18.67 -6.60
CA ASN A 259 15.38 -17.74 -7.44
C ASN A 259 13.94 -17.65 -6.94
N ILE A 260 13.53 -16.45 -6.54
CA ILE A 260 12.20 -16.16 -6.01
C ILE A 260 11.44 -15.34 -7.06
N SER A 261 10.30 -15.87 -7.52
CA SER A 261 9.34 -15.07 -8.29
C SER A 261 8.22 -14.56 -7.36
N ILE A 262 7.88 -13.28 -7.49
CA ILE A 262 6.78 -12.64 -6.76
C ILE A 262 5.81 -12.08 -7.79
N ILE A 263 4.64 -12.69 -7.89
CA ILE A 263 3.61 -12.36 -8.87
C ILE A 263 2.48 -11.64 -8.15
N ASP A 264 2.11 -10.45 -8.62
CA ASP A 264 0.90 -9.78 -8.16
C ASP A 264 0.22 -9.08 -9.34
N LYS A 265 -1.12 -9.13 -9.40
CA LYS A 265 -1.88 -8.45 -10.44
C LYS A 265 -1.83 -6.93 -10.29
N TYR A 266 -1.44 -6.44 -9.12
CA TYR A 266 -1.21 -5.03 -8.86
C TYR A 266 0.29 -4.69 -8.92
N ARG A 267 0.59 -3.46 -9.33
CA ARG A 267 1.97 -2.96 -9.47
C ARG A 267 2.65 -2.70 -8.13
N GLU A 268 1.87 -2.50 -7.07
CA GLU A 268 2.39 -2.23 -5.75
C GLU A 268 2.55 -3.53 -4.95
N PHE A 269 3.80 -4.01 -4.90
CA PHE A 269 4.17 -5.22 -4.17
C PHE A 269 4.26 -4.99 -2.65
N HIS A 270 4.26 -6.08 -1.90
CA HIS A 270 4.44 -6.25 -0.45
C HIS A 270 3.33 -5.69 0.45
N THR A 271 2.64 -4.64 0.03
CA THR A 271 1.70 -3.90 0.89
C THR A 271 0.28 -4.48 0.88
N GLY A 272 -0.09 -5.22 -0.17
CA GLY A 272 -1.46 -5.67 -0.39
C GLY A 272 -2.47 -4.51 -0.47
N ILE A 273 -3.76 -4.82 -0.42
CA ILE A 273 -4.82 -3.79 -0.47
C ILE A 273 -4.74 -2.84 0.73
N PRO A 274 -4.80 -3.34 1.99
CA PRO A 274 -5.07 -2.48 3.14
C PRO A 274 -3.92 -1.50 3.41
N TYR A 275 -2.68 -1.89 3.13
CA TYR A 275 -1.52 -1.06 3.43
C TYR A 275 -0.98 -0.36 2.17
N GLY A 276 -1.69 -0.54 1.05
CA GLY A 276 -1.41 -0.02 -0.29
C GLY A 276 -1.96 1.39 -0.55
N SER A 277 -1.63 1.93 -1.71
CA SER A 277 -2.19 3.17 -2.27
C SER A 277 -3.70 3.07 -2.50
N ARG A 278 -4.18 1.86 -2.82
CA ARG A 278 -5.60 1.52 -3.02
C ARG A 278 -6.52 1.87 -1.86
N SER A 279 -5.94 2.02 -0.68
CA SER A 279 -6.61 2.16 0.58
C SER A 279 -6.55 3.58 1.16
N GLY A 280 -5.88 4.52 0.47
CA GLY A 280 -5.70 5.90 0.93
C GLY A 280 -4.63 6.06 2.02
N PHE A 281 -4.01 7.24 2.10
CA PHE A 281 -2.94 7.51 3.06
C PHE A 281 -3.47 7.90 4.45
N SER A 282 -4.64 8.55 4.52
CA SER A 282 -5.25 9.00 5.78
C SER A 282 -6.13 7.98 6.50
N VAL A 283 -6.21 6.74 6.00
CA VAL A 283 -6.99 5.69 6.65
C VAL A 283 -6.24 5.09 7.81
N HIS A 284 -6.87 5.08 8.98
CA HIS A 284 -6.31 4.58 10.23
C HIS A 284 -6.55 3.08 10.43
N LEU A 285 -5.67 2.46 11.21
CA LEU A 285 -5.89 1.13 11.77
C LEU A 285 -7.19 1.10 12.59
N ILE A 286 -7.85 -0.05 12.62
CA ILE A 286 -9.05 -0.29 13.44
C ILE A 286 -8.71 -0.71 14.88
N THR A 287 -7.43 -0.95 15.17
CA THR A 287 -6.89 -1.25 16.50
C THR A 287 -5.73 -0.29 16.80
N SER A 288 -5.37 -0.14 18.07
CA SER A 288 -4.11 0.52 18.45
C SER A 288 -2.91 -0.23 17.88
N LEU A 289 -1.79 0.48 17.74
CA LEU A 289 -0.56 -0.08 17.18
C LEU A 289 -0.05 -1.31 17.96
N LYS A 290 -0.09 -1.28 19.30
CA LYS A 290 0.33 -2.41 20.15
C LYS A 290 -0.50 -3.68 19.97
N ASN A 291 -1.78 -3.52 19.61
CA ASN A 291 -2.68 -4.64 19.33
C ASN A 291 -2.61 -5.10 17.87
N PHE A 292 -2.07 -4.25 17.00
CA PHE A 292 -1.88 -4.54 15.58
C PHE A 292 -0.65 -5.42 15.35
N LEU A 293 0.51 -5.08 15.94
CA LEU A 293 1.77 -5.81 15.76
C LEU A 293 2.29 -6.40 17.07
N PRO A 294 2.74 -7.67 17.08
CA PRO A 294 3.43 -8.25 18.24
C PRO A 294 4.91 -7.85 18.28
N GLU A 295 5.54 -7.99 19.44
CA GLU A 295 7.00 -7.92 19.56
C GLU A 295 7.69 -9.14 18.90
N PRO A 296 8.94 -9.00 18.39
CA PRO A 296 9.78 -7.79 18.37
C PRO A 296 9.47 -6.82 17.21
N GLU A 297 8.44 -7.11 16.42
CA GLU A 297 8.14 -6.35 15.20
C GLU A 297 7.57 -4.96 15.49
N LEU A 298 6.76 -4.86 16.56
CA LEU A 298 6.27 -3.60 17.10
C LEU A 298 7.41 -2.61 17.40
N GLY A 299 8.39 -3.02 18.21
CA GLY A 299 9.53 -2.15 18.55
C GLY A 299 10.35 -1.72 17.32
N LYS A 300 10.53 -2.60 16.33
CA LYS A 300 11.21 -2.27 15.06
C LYS A 300 10.44 -1.22 14.26
N PHE A 301 9.12 -1.38 14.17
CA PHE A 301 8.29 -0.43 13.44
C PHE A 301 8.19 0.93 14.16
N ILE A 302 8.08 0.96 15.49
CA ILE A 302 8.13 2.21 16.27
C ILE A 302 9.44 2.96 16.03
N LYS A 303 10.58 2.25 16.03
CA LYS A 303 11.88 2.85 15.70
C LYS A 303 11.88 3.45 14.29
N TRP A 304 11.30 2.75 13.32
CA TRP A 304 11.18 3.26 11.95
C TRP A 304 10.26 4.48 11.88
N LEU A 305 9.11 4.48 12.57
CA LEU A 305 8.20 5.63 12.66
C LEU A 305 8.92 6.86 13.20
N ASN A 306 9.71 6.72 14.27
CA ASN A 306 10.46 7.83 14.87
C ASN A 306 11.41 8.51 13.88
N ASN A 307 12.03 7.73 12.99
CA ASN A 307 12.94 8.24 11.98
C ASN A 307 12.23 8.87 10.78
N ASN A 308 10.95 8.56 10.58
CA ASN A 308 10.19 8.91 9.36
C ASN A 308 8.99 9.83 9.62
N LYS A 309 8.67 10.15 10.88
CA LYS A 309 7.42 10.81 11.27
C LYS A 309 7.14 12.14 10.57
N ASN A 310 8.17 12.93 10.24
CA ASN A 310 7.96 14.24 9.61
C ASN A 310 7.28 14.12 8.24
N TRP A 311 7.89 13.37 7.31
CA TRP A 311 7.32 13.22 5.97
C TRP A 311 6.03 12.39 5.98
N LEU A 312 5.91 11.42 6.89
CA LEU A 312 4.67 10.65 7.07
C LEU A 312 3.50 11.55 7.46
N LEU A 313 3.72 12.48 8.40
CA LEU A 313 2.68 13.44 8.79
C LEU A 313 2.37 14.43 7.66
N ASP A 314 3.35 14.81 6.85
CA ASP A 314 3.11 15.69 5.69
C ASP A 314 2.28 15.00 4.61
N GLU A 315 2.54 13.73 4.30
CA GLU A 315 1.71 12.94 3.39
C GLU A 315 0.30 12.70 3.95
N LEU A 316 0.18 12.49 5.27
CA LEU A 316 -1.13 12.43 5.94
C LEU A 316 -1.93 13.72 5.78
N LYS A 317 -1.28 14.89 5.89
CA LYS A 317 -1.93 16.20 5.65
C LYS A 317 -2.32 16.41 4.19
N LYS A 318 -1.55 15.89 3.24
CA LYS A 318 -1.83 16.04 1.80
C LYS A 318 -3.02 15.20 1.35
N ASP A 319 -3.15 13.97 1.87
CA ASP A 319 -4.26 13.07 1.53
C ASP A 319 -5.51 13.29 2.41
N GLY A 320 -5.30 13.72 3.64
CA GLY A 320 -6.34 13.91 4.65
C GLY A 320 -7.00 15.28 4.60
N GLY A 321 -8.21 15.37 5.15
CA GLY A 321 -8.94 16.62 5.34
C GLY A 321 -9.08 17.00 6.81
N THR A 322 -10.27 17.44 7.20
CA THR A 322 -10.55 18.04 8.51
C THR A 322 -10.30 17.06 9.66
N LEU A 323 -10.77 15.82 9.55
CA LEU A 323 -10.62 14.81 10.61
C LEU A 323 -9.18 14.33 10.76
N SER A 324 -8.45 14.25 9.65
CA SER A 324 -7.03 13.92 9.63
C SER A 324 -6.19 15.04 10.29
N ALA A 325 -6.50 16.31 10.01
CA ALA A 325 -5.87 17.44 10.69
C ALA A 325 -6.16 17.44 12.20
N GLU A 326 -7.41 17.19 12.61
CA GLU A 326 -7.77 17.04 14.02
C GLU A 326 -6.99 15.89 14.70
N TRP A 327 -6.83 14.75 14.01
CA TRP A 327 -6.06 13.62 14.53
C TRP A 327 -4.59 13.98 14.77
N ILE A 328 -3.96 14.74 13.87
CA ILE A 328 -2.57 15.18 14.02
C ILE A 328 -2.43 16.06 15.26
N VAL A 329 -3.30 17.07 15.41
CA VAL A 329 -3.26 18.00 16.55
C VAL A 329 -3.51 17.26 17.86
N LYS A 330 -4.52 16.38 17.91
CA LYS A 330 -4.87 15.63 19.11
C LYS A 330 -3.72 14.75 19.63
N ASN A 331 -2.91 14.21 18.72
CA ASN A 331 -1.84 13.26 19.06
C ASN A 331 -0.44 13.88 18.99
N GLU A 332 -0.32 15.19 18.82
CA GLU A 332 0.95 15.88 18.59
C GLU A 332 1.98 15.59 19.69
N ASP A 333 1.60 15.72 20.96
CA ASP A 333 2.51 15.48 22.09
C ASP A 333 3.01 14.04 22.14
N LYS A 334 2.11 13.07 21.95
CA LYS A 334 2.46 11.64 21.89
C LYS A 334 3.44 11.36 20.75
N ILE A 335 3.19 11.92 19.55
CA ILE A 335 4.04 11.73 18.38
C ILE A 335 5.41 12.40 18.57
N LYS A 336 5.46 13.58 19.20
CA LYS A 336 6.73 14.25 19.57
C LYS A 336 7.54 13.39 20.54
N ASN A 337 6.88 12.82 21.54
CA ASN A 337 7.48 11.95 22.57
C ASN A 337 7.72 10.50 22.11
N ASN A 338 7.42 10.16 20.86
CA ASN A 338 7.56 8.81 20.29
C ASN A 338 6.64 7.74 20.93
N GLU A 339 5.50 8.16 21.49
CA GLU A 339 4.50 7.32 22.15
C GLU A 339 3.43 6.84 21.15
N TRP A 340 3.77 5.82 20.36
CA TRP A 340 2.90 5.35 19.27
C TRP A 340 1.95 4.20 19.65
N GLU A 341 2.23 3.48 20.74
CA GLU A 341 1.63 2.17 21.05
C GLU A 341 0.10 2.19 21.13
N ASP A 342 -0.45 3.23 21.74
CA ASP A 342 -1.90 3.40 21.92
C ASP A 342 -2.57 4.14 20.75
N LEU A 343 -1.79 4.59 19.76
CA LEU A 343 -2.32 5.31 18.62
C LEU A 343 -2.91 4.35 17.59
N PHE A 344 -4.07 4.74 17.06
CA PHE A 344 -4.64 4.17 15.86
C PHE A 344 -4.03 4.95 14.70
N ILE A 345 -2.85 4.53 14.25
CA ILE A 345 -2.08 5.26 13.22
C ILE A 345 -2.63 5.00 11.81
N PRO A 346 -2.32 5.86 10.82
CA PRO A 346 -2.58 5.55 9.43
C PRO A 346 -1.93 4.23 9.01
N ARG A 347 -2.72 3.30 8.48
CA ARG A 347 -2.26 1.95 8.10
C ARG A 347 -1.20 1.99 6.99
N ARG A 348 -1.21 3.04 6.18
CA ARG A 348 -0.23 3.27 5.11
C ARG A 348 1.20 3.48 5.63
N PHE A 349 1.36 3.92 6.88
CA PHE A 349 2.68 4.01 7.52
C PHE A 349 3.33 2.63 7.63
N PHE A 350 2.54 1.61 7.99
CA PHE A 350 3.00 0.22 8.04
C PHE A 350 3.30 -0.33 6.65
N GLY A 351 2.51 0.02 5.64
CA GLY A 351 2.77 -0.35 4.24
C GLY A 351 4.14 0.10 3.77
N TRP A 352 4.50 1.36 4.02
CA TRP A 352 5.84 1.87 3.69
C TRP A 352 6.95 1.14 4.44
N TYR A 353 6.78 0.95 5.75
CA TYR A 353 7.75 0.21 6.56
C TYR A 353 7.99 -1.21 6.03
N ILE A 354 6.94 -1.97 5.73
CA ILE A 354 7.09 -3.34 5.21
C ILE A 354 7.70 -3.35 3.81
N ASN A 355 7.25 -2.46 2.92
CA ASN A 355 7.82 -2.37 1.58
C ASN A 355 9.32 -2.06 1.63
N GLU A 356 9.73 -1.06 2.41
CA GLU A 356 11.14 -0.72 2.59
C GLU A 356 11.93 -1.90 3.19
N LYS A 357 11.40 -2.51 4.26
CA LYS A 357 12.05 -3.62 4.94
C LYS A 357 12.27 -4.84 4.05
N VAL A 358 11.27 -5.23 3.26
CA VAL A 358 11.36 -6.38 2.35
C VAL A 358 12.35 -6.08 1.22
N ASN A 359 12.24 -4.93 0.57
CA ASN A 359 13.11 -4.58 -0.55
C ASN A 359 14.57 -4.44 -0.12
N ASN A 360 14.85 -3.75 1.00
CA ASN A 360 16.21 -3.61 1.51
C ASN A 360 16.84 -4.98 1.81
N LYS A 361 16.07 -5.91 2.39
CA LYS A 361 16.56 -7.24 2.72
C LYS A 361 16.75 -8.12 1.48
N LEU A 362 15.87 -8.03 0.50
CA LEU A 362 16.04 -8.75 -0.77
C LEU A 362 17.27 -8.25 -1.53
N GLU A 363 17.48 -6.94 -1.61
CA GLU A 363 18.67 -6.35 -2.24
C GLU A 363 19.96 -6.72 -1.49
N GLU A 364 19.93 -6.71 -0.15
CA GLU A 364 21.05 -7.20 0.66
C GLU A 364 21.40 -8.66 0.31
N PHE A 365 20.42 -9.56 0.25
CA PHE A 365 20.65 -10.98 -0.03
C PHE A 365 21.01 -11.23 -1.49
N LYS A 366 20.51 -10.42 -2.41
CA LYS A 366 20.91 -10.41 -3.83
C LYS A 366 22.36 -10.01 -3.98
N SER A 367 22.84 -8.99 -3.24
CA SER A 367 24.25 -8.58 -3.24
C SER A 367 25.18 -9.64 -2.66
N LYS A 368 24.66 -10.51 -1.76
CA LYS A 368 25.36 -11.69 -1.21
C LYS A 368 25.26 -12.93 -2.13
N GLU A 369 24.64 -12.80 -3.31
CA GLU A 369 24.36 -13.88 -4.27
C GLU A 369 23.57 -15.08 -3.70
N LEU A 370 22.84 -14.88 -2.59
CA LEU A 370 22.04 -15.94 -1.96
C LEU A 370 20.69 -16.13 -2.64
N VAL A 371 20.14 -15.06 -3.20
CA VAL A 371 18.86 -15.07 -3.89
C VAL A 371 18.93 -14.30 -5.21
N ASP A 372 18.07 -14.66 -6.14
CA ASP A 372 17.62 -13.74 -7.19
C ASP A 372 16.12 -13.50 -7.03
N VAL A 373 15.64 -12.34 -7.45
CA VAL A 373 14.24 -11.95 -7.26
C VAL A 373 13.68 -11.41 -8.55
N ASN A 374 12.55 -11.98 -8.97
CA ASN A 374 11.80 -11.54 -10.14
C ASN A 374 10.41 -11.07 -9.70
N TYR A 375 10.08 -9.81 -9.97
CA TYR A 375 8.74 -9.28 -9.74
C TYR A 375 7.96 -9.28 -11.05
N ILE A 376 6.76 -9.85 -11.02
CA ILE A 376 5.91 -10.00 -12.19
C ILE A 376 4.56 -9.35 -11.89
N ASN A 377 4.22 -8.33 -12.67
CA ASN A 377 2.90 -7.71 -12.59
C ASN A 377 1.93 -8.40 -13.57
N ALA A 378 1.22 -9.41 -13.09
CA ALA A 378 0.27 -10.21 -13.86
C ALA A 378 -0.71 -10.93 -12.93
N GLU A 379 -1.88 -11.30 -13.45
CA GLU A 379 -2.80 -12.20 -12.73
C GLU A 379 -2.47 -13.65 -13.09
N VAL A 380 -2.14 -14.48 -12.08
CA VAL A 380 -2.06 -15.93 -12.29
C VAL A 380 -3.48 -16.44 -12.46
N ILE A 381 -3.79 -16.98 -13.64
CA ILE A 381 -5.12 -17.48 -13.98
C ILE A 381 -5.24 -18.99 -13.78
N ASP A 382 -4.13 -19.72 -13.84
CA ASP A 382 -4.14 -21.16 -13.72
C ASP A 382 -2.78 -21.71 -13.25
N ILE A 383 -2.82 -22.89 -12.63
CA ILE A 383 -1.63 -23.64 -12.21
C ILE A 383 -1.78 -25.09 -12.68
N LYS A 384 -0.73 -25.66 -13.24
CA LYS A 384 -0.66 -27.07 -13.67
C LYS A 384 0.55 -27.73 -13.05
N LYS A 385 0.34 -28.89 -12.42
CA LYS A 385 1.42 -29.71 -11.87
C LYS A 385 2.07 -30.53 -12.99
N THR A 386 3.40 -30.54 -13.03
CA THR A 386 4.22 -31.45 -13.84
C THR A 386 4.86 -32.51 -12.91
N GLU A 387 5.74 -33.39 -13.42
CA GLU A 387 6.35 -34.44 -12.58
C GLU A 387 7.15 -33.91 -11.39
N LYS A 388 7.77 -32.72 -11.50
CA LYS A 388 8.63 -32.14 -10.46
C LYS A 388 8.35 -30.67 -10.14
N GLU A 389 7.55 -29.98 -10.95
CA GLU A 389 7.39 -28.53 -10.89
C GLU A 389 5.92 -28.14 -11.13
N TYR A 390 5.65 -26.84 -11.06
CA TYR A 390 4.39 -26.22 -11.44
C TYR A 390 4.60 -25.25 -12.60
N GLU A 391 3.71 -25.31 -13.59
CA GLU A 391 3.54 -24.29 -14.61
C GLU A 391 2.42 -23.35 -14.17
N LEU A 392 2.73 -22.07 -14.02
CA LEU A 392 1.78 -21.00 -13.67
C LEU A 392 1.48 -20.20 -14.95
N PHE A 393 0.21 -20.16 -15.33
CA PHE A 393 -0.27 -19.44 -16.51
C PHE A 393 -0.77 -18.07 -16.10
N LEU A 394 -0.31 -17.05 -16.80
CA LEU A 394 -0.63 -15.65 -16.54
C LEU A 394 -1.69 -15.13 -17.52
N ASP A 395 -2.40 -14.08 -17.13
CA ASP A 395 -3.41 -13.40 -17.95
C ASP A 395 -2.84 -12.75 -19.23
N ASN A 396 -1.53 -12.48 -19.24
CA ASN A 396 -0.79 -11.94 -20.37
C ASN A 396 -0.18 -13.01 -21.30
N GLU A 397 -0.61 -14.27 -21.19
CA GLU A 397 -0.14 -15.44 -21.96
C GLU A 397 1.28 -15.94 -21.60
N ASP A 398 1.98 -15.30 -20.65
CA ASP A 398 3.26 -15.80 -20.16
C ASP A 398 3.08 -17.04 -19.25
N THR A 399 4.14 -17.84 -19.12
CA THR A 399 4.18 -19.00 -18.23
C THR A 399 5.42 -18.95 -17.35
N ILE A 400 5.23 -19.20 -16.04
CA ILE A 400 6.32 -19.32 -15.06
C ILE A 400 6.42 -20.77 -14.61
N VAL A 401 7.63 -21.30 -14.53
CA VAL A 401 7.90 -22.64 -13.98
C VAL A 401 8.44 -22.48 -12.58
N SER A 402 7.91 -23.24 -11.62
CA SER A 402 8.32 -23.16 -10.22
C SER A 402 8.38 -24.51 -9.53
N GLU A 403 9.43 -24.77 -8.76
CA GLU A 403 9.54 -25.97 -7.92
C GLU A 403 8.49 -25.93 -6.79
N LYS A 404 8.40 -24.80 -6.08
CA LYS A 404 7.36 -24.55 -5.08
C LYS A 404 6.49 -23.36 -5.41
N VAL A 405 5.21 -23.47 -5.12
CA VAL A 405 4.24 -22.38 -5.29
C VAL A 405 3.58 -22.05 -3.96
N ILE A 406 3.57 -20.77 -3.61
CA ILE A 406 2.93 -20.24 -2.40
C ILE A 406 1.77 -19.35 -2.84
N VAL A 407 0.54 -19.82 -2.66
CA VAL A 407 -0.67 -19.07 -2.97
C VAL A 407 -1.03 -18.19 -1.77
N SER A 408 -0.91 -16.88 -1.94
CA SER A 408 -1.13 -15.83 -0.94
C SER A 408 -2.00 -14.70 -1.50
N VAL A 409 -3.11 -15.05 -2.15
CA VAL A 409 -3.98 -14.09 -2.86
C VAL A 409 -4.91 -13.26 -1.97
N GLY A 410 -4.77 -13.37 -0.64
CA GLY A 410 -5.56 -12.61 0.33
C GLY A 410 -6.97 -13.16 0.56
N SER A 411 -7.86 -12.30 1.02
CA SER A 411 -9.28 -12.63 1.27
C SER A 411 -10.03 -12.79 -0.05
N LEU A 412 -11.12 -13.55 -0.03
CA LEU A 412 -11.96 -13.76 -1.22
C LEU A 412 -12.56 -12.42 -1.72
N PRO A 413 -12.87 -12.30 -3.02
CA PRO A 413 -13.38 -11.05 -3.57
C PRO A 413 -14.72 -10.64 -2.96
N VAL A 414 -15.03 -9.35 -3.08
CA VAL A 414 -16.29 -8.75 -2.61
C VAL A 414 -17.48 -9.37 -3.34
N ASN A 415 -18.57 -9.58 -2.62
CA ASN A 415 -19.83 -9.99 -3.24
C ASN A 415 -20.52 -8.78 -3.87
N TYR A 416 -20.62 -8.74 -5.20
CA TYR A 416 -21.28 -7.63 -5.90
C TYR A 416 -22.77 -7.68 -5.60
N LEU A 417 -23.31 -6.56 -5.14
CA LEU A 417 -24.71 -6.45 -4.76
C LEU A 417 -25.60 -6.13 -5.95
N TRP A 418 -25.08 -5.43 -6.95
CA TRP A 418 -25.91 -4.91 -8.04
C TRP A 418 -25.21 -4.94 -9.39
N LYS A 419 -25.90 -5.45 -10.42
CA LYS A 419 -25.53 -5.48 -11.86
C LYS A 419 -24.11 -5.96 -12.23
N ASN A 420 -23.35 -6.53 -11.30
CA ASN A 420 -22.02 -7.12 -11.52
C ASN A 420 -21.00 -6.19 -12.22
N GLN A 421 -21.00 -4.89 -11.85
CA GLN A 421 -20.04 -3.88 -12.32
C GLN A 421 -19.43 -3.14 -11.13
N ASP A 422 -18.16 -2.75 -11.21
CA ASP A 422 -17.44 -2.09 -10.10
C ASP A 422 -18.11 -0.78 -9.67
N ILE A 423 -18.49 0.03 -10.67
CA ILE A 423 -19.26 1.25 -10.50
C ILE A 423 -20.42 1.24 -11.50
N ILE A 424 -21.58 1.70 -11.05
CA ILE A 424 -22.75 1.99 -11.88
C ILE A 424 -23.12 3.44 -11.65
N GLU A 425 -23.24 4.21 -12.72
CA GLU A 425 -23.55 5.64 -12.67
C GLU A 425 -24.81 5.92 -13.53
N ASP A 426 -25.78 6.57 -12.91
CA ASP A 426 -27.01 7.12 -13.49
C ASP A 426 -27.12 8.59 -13.01
N ASP A 427 -27.98 9.39 -13.63
CA ASP A 427 -28.16 10.82 -13.29
C ASP A 427 -28.50 11.03 -11.80
N ASN A 428 -29.20 10.08 -11.18
CA ASN A 428 -29.64 10.15 -9.79
C ASN A 428 -29.06 9.06 -8.87
N LEU A 429 -28.15 8.21 -9.37
CA LEU A 429 -27.56 7.12 -8.59
C LEU A 429 -26.09 6.88 -8.95
N LEU A 430 -25.23 6.86 -7.94
CA LEU A 430 -23.89 6.30 -8.00
C LEU A 430 -23.82 5.05 -7.11
N PHE A 431 -23.57 3.89 -7.70
CA PHE A 431 -23.39 2.63 -6.97
C PHE A 431 -21.94 2.17 -7.09
N VAL A 432 -21.25 2.00 -5.96
CA VAL A 432 -19.87 1.52 -5.86
C VAL A 432 -19.88 0.11 -5.25
N ASN A 433 -19.72 -0.92 -6.08
CA ASN A 433 -19.70 -2.33 -5.65
C ASN A 433 -18.39 -2.75 -4.99
N ASP A 434 -17.25 -2.23 -5.45
CA ASP A 434 -15.94 -2.48 -4.85
C ASP A 434 -15.13 -1.18 -4.78
N PRO A 435 -15.13 -0.51 -3.61
CA PRO A 435 -14.43 0.77 -3.44
C PRO A 435 -12.90 0.65 -3.48
N TYR A 436 -12.34 -0.56 -3.37
CA TYR A 436 -10.89 -0.78 -3.32
C TYR A 436 -10.33 -1.35 -4.62
N ASN A 437 -11.12 -2.04 -5.45
CA ASN A 437 -10.64 -2.59 -6.73
C ASN A 437 -10.07 -1.52 -7.66
N ILE A 438 -10.76 -0.38 -7.75
CA ILE A 438 -10.41 0.78 -8.60
C ILE A 438 -9.54 1.84 -7.90
N GLU A 439 -9.01 1.56 -6.71
CA GLU A 439 -8.44 2.51 -5.75
C GLU A 439 -9.47 3.43 -5.07
N LEU A 440 -9.37 3.57 -3.74
CA LEU A 440 -10.26 4.40 -2.93
C LEU A 440 -10.31 5.85 -3.42
N LYS A 441 -9.16 6.39 -3.87
CA LYS A 441 -9.09 7.76 -4.39
C LYS A 441 -10.01 7.96 -5.60
N VAL A 442 -10.05 7.01 -6.53
CA VAL A 442 -10.91 7.07 -7.71
C VAL A 442 -12.38 6.98 -7.30
N ALA A 443 -12.71 6.12 -6.33
CA ALA A 443 -14.08 6.05 -5.79
C ALA A 443 -14.53 7.39 -5.17
N LEU A 444 -13.64 8.05 -4.41
CA LEU A 444 -13.92 9.37 -3.83
C LEU A 444 -14.05 10.46 -4.89
N GLU A 445 -13.20 10.46 -5.92
CA GLU A 445 -13.31 11.39 -7.05
C GLU A 445 -14.63 11.21 -7.81
N ARG A 446 -15.11 9.96 -7.97
CA ARG A 446 -16.43 9.69 -8.58
C ARG A 446 -17.58 10.22 -7.73
N ILE A 447 -17.50 10.05 -6.41
CA ILE A 447 -18.47 10.60 -5.46
C ILE A 447 -18.47 12.13 -5.54
N ASP A 448 -17.31 12.77 -5.51
CA ASP A 448 -17.17 14.23 -5.62
C ASP A 448 -17.78 14.77 -6.92
N ASN A 449 -17.44 14.15 -8.06
CA ASN A 449 -18.00 14.52 -9.36
C ASN A 449 -19.52 14.31 -9.44
N PHE A 450 -20.06 13.26 -8.79
CA PHE A 450 -21.49 13.01 -8.74
C PHE A 450 -22.23 14.09 -7.94
N LEU A 451 -21.65 14.54 -6.82
CA LEU A 451 -22.19 15.65 -6.02
C LEU A 451 -22.12 16.99 -6.78
N ASP A 452 -21.02 17.26 -7.48
CA ASP A 452 -20.83 18.48 -8.27
C ASP A 452 -21.83 18.63 -9.44
N LYS A 453 -22.38 17.53 -9.96
CA LYS A 453 -23.41 17.57 -11.01
C LYS A 453 -24.72 18.19 -10.54
N ASN A 454 -25.00 18.16 -9.23
CA ASN A 454 -26.25 18.66 -8.65
C ASN A 454 -25.96 19.45 -7.36
N PRO A 455 -25.27 20.60 -7.43
CA PRO A 455 -24.79 21.32 -6.25
C PRO A 455 -25.92 21.82 -5.33
N ASP A 456 -27.12 22.03 -5.88
CA ASP A 456 -28.31 22.46 -5.13
C ASP A 456 -29.04 21.31 -4.42
N LYS A 457 -28.67 20.05 -4.67
CA LYS A 457 -29.29 18.86 -4.06
C LYS A 457 -28.28 18.07 -3.27
N LYS A 458 -28.51 17.99 -1.96
CA LYS A 458 -27.72 17.11 -1.10
C LYS A 458 -28.09 15.64 -1.31
N ALA A 459 -27.10 14.76 -1.22
CA ALA A 459 -27.24 13.33 -1.45
C ALA A 459 -27.45 12.53 -0.17
N ASN A 460 -28.24 11.46 -0.23
CA ASN A 460 -28.31 10.43 0.79
C ASN A 460 -27.37 9.26 0.41
N VAL A 461 -26.48 8.90 1.34
CA VAL A 461 -25.45 7.87 1.14
C VAL A 461 -25.79 6.61 1.91
N LEU A 462 -26.03 5.51 1.21
CA LEU A 462 -26.21 4.17 1.76
C LEU A 462 -24.87 3.43 1.79
N ILE A 463 -24.43 2.99 2.97
CA ILE A 463 -23.31 2.07 3.15
C ILE A 463 -23.86 0.71 3.58
N VAL A 464 -23.64 -0.32 2.76
CA VAL A 464 -24.14 -1.67 3.04
C VAL A 464 -23.05 -2.49 3.73
N GLY A 465 -23.19 -2.68 5.04
CA GLY A 465 -22.21 -3.36 5.89
C GLY A 465 -21.84 -2.53 7.12
N ALA A 466 -21.29 -3.20 8.13
CA ALA A 466 -20.79 -2.58 9.37
C ALA A 466 -19.44 -3.20 9.79
N ASN A 467 -18.54 -3.37 8.82
CA ASN A 467 -17.17 -3.85 9.04
C ASN A 467 -16.18 -2.68 8.97
N ALA A 468 -14.88 -2.99 9.01
CA ALA A 468 -13.81 -1.99 8.90
C ALA A 468 -13.97 -1.09 7.67
N SER A 469 -14.27 -1.67 6.50
CA SER A 469 -14.47 -0.93 5.26
C SER A 469 -15.61 0.09 5.33
N ALA A 470 -16.72 -0.26 6.00
CA ALA A 470 -17.85 0.63 6.17
C ALA A 470 -17.51 1.85 7.05
N LEU A 471 -16.83 1.60 8.18
CA LEU A 471 -16.40 2.67 9.09
C LEU A 471 -15.35 3.58 8.44
N GLU A 472 -14.42 2.97 7.70
CA GLU A 472 -13.39 3.67 6.94
C GLU A 472 -14.00 4.64 5.91
N LEU A 473 -14.92 4.16 5.08
CA LEU A 473 -15.57 4.98 4.07
C LEU A 473 -16.40 6.09 4.71
N LEU A 474 -17.16 5.78 5.76
CA LEU A 474 -17.90 6.79 6.51
C LEU A 474 -16.96 7.89 7.03
N TYR A 475 -15.83 7.51 7.61
CA TYR A 475 -14.82 8.46 8.11
C TYR A 475 -14.23 9.29 6.97
N LYS A 476 -13.80 8.67 5.87
CA LYS A 476 -13.14 9.37 4.76
C LYS A 476 -14.09 10.34 4.04
N LEU A 477 -15.36 9.98 3.89
CA LEU A 477 -16.37 10.89 3.33
C LEU A 477 -16.65 12.10 4.24
N ASN A 478 -16.46 11.96 5.56
CA ASN A 478 -16.56 13.05 6.52
C ASN A 478 -15.24 13.81 6.72
N ASP A 479 -14.12 13.24 6.31
CA ASP A 479 -12.80 13.88 6.36
C ASP A 479 -12.67 14.95 5.26
N ILE A 480 -13.24 14.72 4.08
CA ILE A 480 -13.17 15.62 2.93
C ILE A 480 -14.34 16.61 2.98
N GLU A 481 -14.09 17.86 3.36
CA GLU A 481 -15.12 18.89 3.56
C GLU A 481 -16.03 19.10 2.33
N LYS A 482 -15.45 19.10 1.13
CA LYS A 482 -16.21 19.26 -0.12
C LYS A 482 -17.28 18.16 -0.27
N ILE A 483 -16.88 16.89 -0.12
CA ILE A 483 -17.80 15.75 -0.18
C ILE A 483 -18.82 15.82 0.96
N LYS A 484 -18.37 16.07 2.19
CA LYS A 484 -19.24 16.14 3.37
C LYS A 484 -20.35 17.18 3.19
N SER A 485 -20.02 18.36 2.66
CA SER A 485 -20.98 19.45 2.47
C SER A 485 -22.13 19.11 1.51
N GLY A 486 -21.87 18.23 0.53
CA GLY A 486 -22.84 17.73 -0.44
C GLY A 486 -23.71 16.57 0.07
N ILE A 487 -23.46 16.05 1.28
CA ILE A 487 -24.21 14.92 1.84
C ILE A 487 -25.27 15.43 2.82
N ASN A 488 -26.49 14.91 2.70
CA ASN A 488 -27.60 15.16 3.61
C ASN A 488 -27.62 14.17 4.77
N LYS A 489 -27.50 12.88 4.47
CA LYS A 489 -27.64 11.80 5.44
C LYS A 489 -26.81 10.58 5.07
N PHE A 490 -26.26 9.91 6.07
CA PHE A 490 -25.67 8.58 5.96
C PHE A 490 -26.62 7.52 6.49
N ILE A 491 -26.78 6.43 5.73
CA ILE A 491 -27.58 5.27 6.10
C ILE A 491 -26.65 4.06 6.14
N ILE A 492 -26.55 3.38 7.28
CA ILE A 492 -25.86 2.09 7.37
C ILE A 492 -26.91 0.98 7.38
N LEU A 493 -26.74 0.00 6.50
CA LEU A 493 -27.53 -1.24 6.50
C LEU A 493 -26.64 -2.40 6.91
N SER A 494 -26.91 -3.03 8.06
CA SER A 494 -26.15 -4.21 8.50
C SER A 494 -27.04 -5.25 9.17
N THR A 495 -26.63 -6.52 9.11
CA THR A 495 -27.44 -7.65 9.57
C THR A 495 -27.94 -7.52 11.01
N GLN A 496 -27.12 -6.96 11.90
CA GLN A 496 -27.45 -6.85 13.33
C GLN A 496 -27.93 -5.44 13.73
N GLY A 497 -27.73 -4.42 12.89
CA GLY A 497 -28.02 -3.03 13.28
C GLY A 497 -27.11 -2.51 14.40
N VAL A 498 -25.90 -3.08 14.53
CA VAL A 498 -24.88 -2.70 15.54
C VAL A 498 -23.58 -2.37 14.83
N LEU A 499 -22.94 -1.27 15.21
CA LEU A 499 -21.60 -0.88 14.75
C LEU A 499 -20.52 -1.47 15.67
N PRO A 500 -19.30 -1.69 15.17
CA PRO A 500 -18.17 -2.05 16.02
C PRO A 500 -17.99 -1.05 17.18
N ASP A 501 -17.76 -1.58 18.39
CA ASP A 501 -17.64 -0.78 19.60
C ASP A 501 -16.24 -0.17 19.75
N ALA A 502 -16.13 1.02 20.30
CA ALA A 502 -14.85 1.70 20.54
C ALA A 502 -14.65 2.19 21.97
N VAL A 503 -15.65 2.04 22.84
CA VAL A 503 -15.66 2.65 24.16
C VAL A 503 -15.38 1.58 25.23
N ILE A 504 -14.32 1.82 26.00
CA ILE A 504 -14.00 0.97 27.16
C ILE A 504 -14.58 1.62 28.41
N ASP A 505 -15.53 0.93 29.05
CA ASP A 505 -16.05 1.27 30.37
C ASP A 505 -15.18 0.57 31.42
N GLU A 506 -14.13 1.27 31.90
CA GLU A 506 -13.15 0.68 32.83
C GLU A 506 -13.74 0.36 34.22
N GLU A 507 -14.85 0.97 34.62
CA GLU A 507 -15.51 0.67 35.88
C GLU A 507 -16.26 -0.65 35.78
N ARG A 508 -17.22 -0.74 34.84
CA ARG A 508 -18.01 -1.97 34.66
C ARG A 508 -17.19 -3.13 34.14
N LYS A 509 -16.13 -2.88 33.38
CA LYS A 509 -15.17 -3.92 32.98
C LYS A 509 -14.49 -4.59 34.16
N ARG A 510 -14.22 -3.87 35.26
CA ARG A 510 -13.63 -4.45 36.48
C ARG A 510 -14.63 -5.32 37.25
N GLU A 511 -15.92 -5.00 37.14
CA GLU A 511 -16.99 -5.76 37.77
C GLU A 511 -17.44 -6.95 36.92
N TYR A 512 -17.28 -6.86 35.61
CA TYR A 512 -17.68 -7.90 34.67
C TYR A 512 -16.76 -9.11 34.76
N THR A 513 -17.38 -10.28 34.93
CA THR A 513 -16.71 -11.57 34.93
C THR A 513 -17.39 -12.51 33.94
N PRO A 514 -16.64 -13.16 33.02
CA PRO A 514 -17.21 -14.17 32.13
C PRO A 514 -17.49 -15.47 32.89
N PHE A 515 -18.59 -15.47 33.65
CA PHE A 515 -18.93 -16.51 34.62
C PHE A 515 -19.11 -17.88 33.96
N ASN A 516 -19.69 -17.94 32.76
CA ASN A 516 -19.93 -19.21 32.08
C ASN A 516 -18.60 -19.84 31.63
N LEU A 517 -17.69 -19.04 31.07
CA LEU A 517 -16.34 -19.49 30.72
C LEU A 517 -15.53 -19.91 31.96
N GLN A 518 -15.59 -19.17 33.06
CA GLN A 518 -14.91 -19.54 34.31
C GLN A 518 -15.44 -20.83 34.92
N THR A 519 -16.76 -21.03 34.85
CA THR A 519 -17.40 -22.27 35.31
C THR A 519 -16.94 -23.44 34.46
N LEU A 520 -16.98 -23.28 33.13
CA LEU A 520 -16.55 -24.29 32.17
C LEU A 520 -15.06 -24.65 32.30
N ALA A 521 -14.21 -23.73 32.79
CA ALA A 521 -12.80 -24.00 33.05
C ALA A 521 -12.55 -25.11 34.07
N LYS A 522 -13.53 -25.44 34.94
CA LYS A 522 -13.43 -26.53 35.91
C LYS A 522 -13.81 -27.89 35.33
N GLU A 523 -14.46 -27.91 34.18
CA GLU A 523 -14.87 -29.14 33.50
C GLU A 523 -13.71 -29.86 32.81
N LYS A 524 -13.79 -31.19 32.80
CA LYS A 524 -12.78 -32.06 32.18
C LYS A 524 -13.06 -32.36 30.70
N ASN A 525 -14.32 -32.63 30.37
CA ASN A 525 -14.74 -33.01 29.03
C ASN A 525 -15.55 -31.85 28.43
N ILE A 526 -14.97 -31.15 27.47
CA ILE A 526 -15.60 -30.02 26.80
C ILE A 526 -15.51 -30.20 25.29
N THR A 527 -16.49 -29.67 24.57
CA THR A 527 -16.55 -29.65 23.09
C THR A 527 -16.51 -28.21 22.60
N ALA A 528 -16.24 -28.02 21.31
CA ALA A 528 -16.27 -26.71 20.68
C ALA A 528 -17.63 -26.01 20.81
N GLU A 529 -18.72 -26.79 20.75
CA GLU A 529 -20.08 -26.31 20.93
C GLU A 529 -20.31 -25.80 22.35
N ILE A 530 -19.92 -26.57 23.38
CA ILE A 530 -20.06 -26.16 24.78
C ILE A 530 -19.25 -24.88 25.07
N VAL A 531 -18.04 -24.78 24.52
CA VAL A 531 -17.22 -23.57 24.63
C VAL A 531 -17.93 -22.38 23.97
N ALA A 532 -18.46 -22.55 22.76
CA ALA A 532 -19.16 -21.49 22.05
C ALA A 532 -20.45 -21.04 22.78
N GLU A 533 -21.24 -21.96 23.30
CA GLU A 533 -22.42 -21.66 24.10
C GLU A 533 -22.08 -20.86 25.37
N ALA A 534 -20.99 -21.21 26.06
CA ALA A 534 -20.51 -20.44 27.20
C ALA A 534 -20.11 -19.01 26.80
N VAL A 535 -19.40 -18.85 25.68
CA VAL A 535 -19.05 -17.53 25.13
C VAL A 535 -20.31 -16.73 24.81
N PHE A 536 -21.30 -17.32 24.15
CA PHE A 536 -22.52 -16.61 23.77
C PHE A 536 -23.32 -16.17 24.99
N LYS A 537 -23.42 -16.99 26.03
CA LYS A 537 -24.08 -16.60 27.29
C LYS A 537 -23.36 -15.43 27.98
N ASP A 538 -22.03 -15.43 28.00
CA ASP A 538 -21.24 -14.34 28.56
C ASP A 538 -21.38 -13.04 27.74
N LEU A 539 -21.45 -13.14 26.40
CA LEU A 539 -21.74 -12.00 25.52
C LEU A 539 -23.17 -11.49 25.67
N ASP A 540 -24.17 -12.37 25.77
CA ASP A 540 -25.57 -12.00 25.99
C ASP A 540 -25.75 -11.27 27.33
N TYR A 541 -25.05 -11.72 28.37
CA TYR A 541 -25.03 -11.03 29.66
C TYR A 541 -24.38 -9.64 29.56
N ALA A 542 -23.26 -9.52 28.84
CA ALA A 542 -22.63 -8.22 28.58
C ALA A 542 -23.59 -7.26 27.88
N ASP A 543 -24.31 -7.73 26.85
CA ASP A 543 -25.31 -6.95 26.13
C ASP A 543 -26.47 -6.51 27.06
N GLN A 544 -26.94 -7.38 27.97
CA GLN A 544 -28.00 -7.09 28.95
C GLN A 544 -27.62 -5.98 29.93
N ILE A 545 -26.35 -5.91 30.35
CA ILE A 545 -25.85 -4.84 31.23
C ILE A 545 -25.32 -3.63 30.45
N HIS A 546 -25.54 -3.60 29.14
CA HIS A 546 -25.06 -2.57 28.22
C HIS A 546 -23.54 -2.35 28.27
N LEU A 547 -22.78 -3.44 28.39
CA LEU A 547 -21.31 -3.42 28.37
C LEU A 547 -20.80 -3.84 26.99
N GLY A 548 -20.22 -2.90 26.27
CA GLY A 548 -19.80 -3.09 24.88
C GLY A 548 -18.61 -4.03 24.68
N ALA A 549 -18.42 -4.47 23.42
CA ALA A 549 -17.38 -5.41 23.03
C ALA A 549 -15.95 -4.91 23.34
N ALA A 550 -15.68 -3.61 23.26
CA ALA A 550 -14.35 -3.08 23.57
C ALA A 550 -13.98 -3.27 25.04
N SER A 551 -14.97 -3.38 25.93
CA SER A 551 -14.79 -3.65 27.35
C SER A 551 -14.64 -5.14 27.67
N THR A 552 -15.25 -6.03 26.89
CA THR A 552 -15.33 -7.47 27.20
C THR A 552 -14.43 -8.37 26.33
N VAL A 553 -13.97 -7.89 25.17
CA VAL A 553 -13.23 -8.72 24.20
C VAL A 553 -12.01 -9.38 24.81
N ASP A 554 -11.25 -8.68 25.65
CA ASP A 554 -10.03 -9.20 26.27
C ASP A 554 -10.33 -10.36 27.25
N SER A 555 -11.26 -10.17 28.19
CA SER A 555 -11.60 -11.17 29.20
C SER A 555 -12.25 -12.42 28.59
N ILE A 556 -13.18 -12.23 27.65
CA ILE A 556 -13.85 -13.33 26.95
C ILE A 556 -12.85 -14.07 26.04
N SER A 557 -12.02 -13.37 25.27
CA SER A 557 -11.03 -14.00 24.38
C SER A 557 -9.99 -14.80 25.14
N LYS A 558 -9.51 -14.28 26.27
CA LYS A 558 -8.63 -15.03 27.18
C LYS A 558 -9.34 -16.25 27.75
N GLY A 559 -10.59 -16.10 28.18
CA GLY A 559 -11.41 -17.17 28.74
C GLY A 559 -11.56 -18.35 27.79
N PHE A 560 -12.13 -18.14 26.61
CA PHE A 560 -12.31 -19.25 25.66
C PHE A 560 -10.97 -19.72 25.07
N GLY A 561 -10.01 -18.81 24.86
CA GLY A 561 -8.68 -19.16 24.35
C GLY A 561 -7.95 -20.18 25.23
N ALA A 562 -8.08 -20.06 26.56
CA ALA A 562 -7.54 -21.03 27.51
C ALA A 562 -8.24 -22.41 27.41
N LEU A 563 -9.55 -22.43 27.13
CA LEU A 563 -10.33 -23.65 26.97
C LEU A 563 -10.00 -24.40 25.67
N LEU A 564 -9.60 -23.69 24.62
CA LEU A 564 -9.24 -24.33 23.35
C LEU A 564 -8.11 -25.35 23.50
N TYR A 565 -7.19 -25.17 24.45
CA TYR A 565 -6.11 -26.13 24.74
C TYR A 565 -6.60 -27.47 25.30
N LYS A 566 -7.85 -27.55 25.76
CA LYS A 566 -8.46 -28.81 26.22
C LYS A 566 -9.18 -29.58 25.11
N LEU A 567 -9.38 -28.95 23.95
CA LEU A 567 -10.06 -29.56 22.82
C LEU A 567 -9.11 -30.47 22.04
N ASP A 568 -9.63 -31.61 21.57
CA ASP A 568 -8.91 -32.43 20.59
C ASP A 568 -8.88 -31.76 19.20
N SER A 569 -8.17 -32.37 18.26
CA SER A 569 -7.99 -31.80 16.92
C SER A 569 -9.30 -31.66 16.14
N GLU A 570 -10.27 -32.55 16.33
CA GLU A 570 -11.54 -32.50 15.60
C GLU A 570 -12.43 -31.38 16.16
N GLU A 571 -12.48 -31.23 17.48
CA GLU A 571 -13.18 -30.13 18.13
C GLU A 571 -12.53 -28.77 17.83
N LEU A 572 -11.20 -28.67 17.84
CA LEU A 572 -10.50 -27.45 17.40
C LEU A 572 -10.86 -27.08 15.96
N LYS A 573 -10.96 -28.06 15.07
CA LYS A 573 -11.36 -27.84 13.68
C LYS A 573 -12.82 -27.38 13.59
N LYS A 574 -13.75 -27.98 14.33
CA LYS A 574 -15.14 -27.49 14.43
C LYS A 574 -15.20 -26.05 14.91
N PHE A 575 -14.42 -25.71 15.94
CA PHE A 575 -14.30 -24.34 16.43
C PHE A 575 -13.77 -23.38 15.35
N ALA A 576 -12.69 -23.78 14.66
CA ALA A 576 -12.09 -22.99 13.59
C ALA A 576 -13.05 -22.75 12.41
N CYS A 577 -13.84 -23.75 12.03
CA CYS A 577 -14.71 -23.69 10.87
C CYS A 577 -16.02 -22.94 11.14
N ARG A 578 -16.55 -22.98 12.37
CA ARG A 578 -17.89 -22.47 12.69
C ARG A 578 -17.87 -21.36 13.72
N TYR A 579 -17.49 -21.69 14.95
CA TYR A 579 -17.75 -20.83 16.11
C TYR A 579 -16.82 -19.63 16.20
N GLY A 580 -15.55 -19.75 15.81
CA GLY A 580 -14.59 -18.64 15.90
C GLY A 580 -15.02 -17.38 15.14
N ASN A 581 -15.62 -17.55 13.95
CA ASN A 581 -16.12 -16.43 13.14
C ASN A 581 -17.47 -15.89 13.60
N GLU A 582 -18.29 -16.70 14.29
CA GLU A 582 -19.53 -16.24 14.93
C GLU A 582 -19.22 -15.37 16.15
N ILE A 583 -18.29 -15.81 17.00
CA ILE A 583 -17.81 -15.05 18.16
C ILE A 583 -17.16 -13.75 17.71
N GLY A 584 -16.25 -13.81 16.72
CA GLY A 584 -15.58 -12.61 16.19
C GLY A 584 -16.52 -11.55 15.61
N ARG A 585 -17.71 -11.95 15.12
CA ARG A 585 -18.74 -11.01 14.65
C ARG A 585 -19.39 -10.21 15.79
N ARG A 586 -19.49 -10.79 17.00
CA ARG A 586 -20.05 -10.12 18.19
C ARG A 586 -19.01 -9.32 18.97
N GLN A 587 -17.73 -9.60 18.77
CA GLN A 587 -16.62 -8.91 19.47
C GLN A 587 -15.91 -7.85 18.61
N ARG A 588 -16.59 -7.31 17.58
CA ARG A 588 -15.98 -6.31 16.70
C ARG A 588 -15.76 -5.01 17.46
N CYS A 589 -14.52 -4.55 17.40
CA CYS A 589 -14.11 -3.27 17.95
C CYS A 589 -13.65 -2.33 16.82
N ALA A 590 -13.67 -1.03 17.08
CA ALA A 590 -13.14 0.01 16.20
C ALA A 590 -12.38 1.08 17.00
N GLY A 591 -11.66 1.94 16.28
CA GLY A 591 -11.01 3.09 16.88
C GLY A 591 -12.00 4.19 17.26
N PHE A 592 -11.68 4.89 18.35
CA PHE A 592 -12.49 5.99 18.90
C PHE A 592 -12.83 7.09 17.87
N HIS A 593 -11.95 7.32 16.90
CA HIS A 593 -12.17 8.31 15.85
C HIS A 593 -13.36 7.95 14.92
N TYR A 594 -13.58 6.66 14.65
CA TYR A 594 -14.74 6.20 13.89
C TYR A 594 -16.03 6.45 14.68
N SER A 595 -16.07 6.04 15.96
CA SER A 595 -17.26 6.22 16.79
C SER A 595 -17.61 7.70 17.02
N LYS A 596 -16.61 8.55 17.28
CA LYS A 596 -16.83 10.00 17.41
C LYS A 596 -17.47 10.61 16.15
N THR A 597 -17.09 10.11 14.97
CA THR A 597 -17.68 10.57 13.70
C THR A 597 -19.14 10.17 13.61
N VAL A 598 -19.48 8.93 13.99
CA VAL A 598 -20.86 8.44 14.04
C VAL A 598 -21.69 9.21 15.06
N ASP A 599 -21.16 9.46 16.25
CA ASP A 599 -21.86 10.17 17.32
C ASP A 599 -22.20 11.61 16.90
N LYS A 600 -21.24 12.30 16.27
CA LYS A 600 -21.48 13.63 15.68
C LYS A 600 -22.60 13.61 14.64
N LEU A 601 -22.61 12.62 13.74
CA LEU A 601 -23.68 12.51 12.73
C LEU A 601 -25.05 12.22 13.36
N LYS A 602 -25.11 11.47 14.47
CA LYS A 602 -26.34 11.24 15.23
C LYS A 602 -26.83 12.51 15.91
N GLU A 603 -25.93 13.27 16.54
CA GLU A 603 -26.25 14.58 17.14
C GLU A 603 -26.80 15.56 16.09
N GLU A 604 -26.22 15.55 14.89
CA GLU A 604 -26.66 16.33 13.73
C GLU A 604 -27.93 15.78 13.05
N LYS A 605 -28.49 14.65 13.51
CA LYS A 605 -29.64 13.93 12.92
C LYS A 605 -29.45 13.54 11.44
N CYS A 606 -28.20 13.30 11.04
CA CYS A 606 -27.79 12.97 9.67
C CYS A 606 -27.33 11.50 9.55
N PHE A 607 -27.78 10.62 10.45
CA PHE A 607 -27.36 9.22 10.49
C PHE A 607 -28.51 8.27 10.87
N ASP A 608 -28.74 7.26 10.04
CA ASP A 608 -29.64 6.14 10.32
C ASP A 608 -28.89 4.80 10.26
N HIS A 609 -29.23 3.86 11.16
CA HIS A 609 -28.71 2.50 11.13
C HIS A 609 -29.84 1.48 11.12
N ILE A 610 -29.94 0.73 10.03
CA ILE A 610 -30.97 -0.27 9.78
C ILE A 610 -30.41 -1.66 10.07
N ALA A 611 -31.15 -2.43 10.88
CA ALA A 611 -30.95 -3.86 11.05
C ALA A 611 -31.61 -4.60 9.87
N GLY A 612 -30.81 -5.00 8.88
CA GLY A 612 -31.35 -5.61 7.66
C GLY A 612 -30.30 -6.17 6.71
N ARG A 613 -30.78 -6.78 5.62
CA ARG A 613 -29.97 -7.25 4.49
C ARG A 613 -30.43 -6.58 3.21
N PHE A 614 -29.46 -6.13 2.40
CA PHE A 614 -29.73 -5.52 1.10
C PHE A 614 -30.47 -6.48 0.18
N SER A 615 -31.54 -5.98 -0.47
CA SER A 615 -32.28 -6.72 -1.49
C SER A 615 -32.08 -6.09 -2.86
N ASP A 616 -32.40 -4.81 -3.02
CA ASP A 616 -32.24 -4.08 -4.29
C ASP A 616 -32.27 -2.55 -4.06
N VAL A 617 -31.95 -1.79 -5.11
CA VAL A 617 -32.27 -0.36 -5.20
C VAL A 617 -33.09 -0.12 -6.46
N LYS A 618 -34.35 0.33 -6.30
CA LYS A 618 -35.28 0.49 -7.42
C LYS A 618 -35.50 1.94 -7.78
N ARG A 619 -35.57 2.20 -9.09
CA ARG A 619 -35.92 3.52 -9.63
C ARG A 619 -37.43 3.73 -9.49
N THR A 620 -37.82 4.83 -8.86
CA THR A 620 -39.22 5.25 -8.70
C THR A 620 -39.72 5.94 -9.96
N ALA A 621 -41.04 6.15 -10.06
CA ALA A 621 -41.65 6.88 -11.18
C ALA A 621 -41.15 8.34 -11.31
N LYS A 622 -40.60 8.92 -10.22
CA LYS A 622 -40.00 10.26 -10.22
C LYS A 622 -38.54 10.27 -10.66
N GLY A 623 -37.96 9.11 -10.98
CA GLY A 623 -36.56 8.96 -11.39
C GLY A 623 -35.55 8.89 -10.22
N GLU A 624 -36.03 8.96 -8.98
CA GLU A 624 -35.25 8.75 -7.74
C GLU A 624 -35.07 7.25 -7.47
N TYR A 625 -34.21 6.90 -6.51
CA TYR A 625 -33.94 5.51 -6.15
C TYR A 625 -34.32 5.25 -4.69
N SER A 626 -34.93 4.10 -4.39
CA SER A 626 -35.29 3.69 -3.03
C SER A 626 -34.65 2.34 -2.68
N LEU A 627 -34.16 2.21 -1.45
CA LEU A 627 -33.61 0.94 -0.93
C LEU A 627 -34.73 -0.03 -0.59
N GLU A 628 -34.64 -1.25 -1.14
CA GLU A 628 -35.38 -2.42 -0.66
C GLU A 628 -34.45 -3.31 0.18
N TYR A 629 -34.92 -3.72 1.36
CA TYR A 629 -34.13 -4.55 2.27
C TYR A 629 -34.99 -5.55 3.04
N LEU A 630 -34.41 -6.69 3.40
CA LEU A 630 -34.99 -7.64 4.35
C LEU A 630 -34.70 -7.16 5.77
N ASP A 631 -35.72 -6.79 6.52
CA ASP A 631 -35.61 -6.42 7.93
C ASP A 631 -35.31 -7.67 8.76
N THR A 632 -34.15 -7.71 9.43
CA THR A 632 -33.69 -8.92 10.12
C THR A 632 -34.40 -9.18 11.44
N LYS A 633 -35.13 -8.19 11.98
CA LYS A 633 -35.89 -8.34 13.22
C LYS A 633 -37.27 -8.95 12.95
N SER A 634 -37.94 -8.49 11.92
CA SER A 634 -39.29 -8.95 11.53
C SER A 634 -39.27 -10.09 10.50
N GLY A 635 -38.21 -10.21 9.70
CA GLY A 635 -38.13 -11.17 8.60
C GLY A 635 -38.89 -10.74 7.34
N GLU A 636 -39.35 -9.50 7.27
CA GLU A 636 -40.16 -8.95 6.16
C GLU A 636 -39.33 -8.04 5.24
N ASN A 637 -39.69 -7.98 3.96
CA ASN A 637 -39.12 -7.01 3.03
C ASN A 637 -39.73 -5.63 3.27
N ARG A 638 -38.88 -4.60 3.38
CA ARG A 638 -39.26 -3.21 3.60
C ARG A 638 -38.62 -2.29 2.57
N ILE A 639 -39.23 -1.13 2.38
CA ILE A 639 -38.71 -0.04 1.56
C ILE A 639 -38.32 1.08 2.51
N TYR A 640 -37.09 1.57 2.38
CA TYR A 640 -36.65 2.74 3.14
C TYR A 640 -37.28 4.01 2.55
N GLU A 641 -37.76 4.91 3.42
CA GLU A 641 -38.63 6.03 3.03
C GLU A 641 -37.89 7.11 2.23
N ASP A 642 -36.64 7.42 2.58
CA ASP A 642 -35.85 8.44 1.89
C ASP A 642 -35.23 7.90 0.60
N SER A 643 -35.09 8.77 -0.40
CA SER A 643 -34.37 8.45 -1.63
C SER A 643 -32.88 8.17 -1.35
N ILE A 644 -32.26 7.30 -2.14
CA ILE A 644 -30.84 6.95 -2.09
C ILE A 644 -30.16 7.48 -3.35
N ASN A 645 -29.03 8.16 -3.20
CA ASN A 645 -28.29 8.74 -4.33
C ASN A 645 -26.92 8.09 -4.50
N ILE A 646 -26.28 7.69 -3.40
CA ILE A 646 -24.99 7.01 -3.44
C ILE A 646 -25.12 5.70 -2.65
N VAL A 647 -24.66 4.59 -3.22
CA VAL A 647 -24.60 3.28 -2.55
C VAL A 647 -23.17 2.79 -2.55
N ILE A 648 -22.67 2.38 -1.40
CA ILE A 648 -21.32 1.84 -1.24
C ILE A 648 -21.41 0.46 -0.61
N ASN A 649 -20.96 -0.55 -1.34
CA ASN A 649 -20.97 -1.94 -0.89
C ASN A 649 -19.76 -2.25 -0.01
N CYS A 650 -20.03 -2.61 1.24
CA CYS A 650 -19.05 -3.01 2.23
C CYS A 650 -19.41 -4.36 2.86
N VAL A 651 -20.17 -5.24 2.18
CA VAL A 651 -20.66 -6.51 2.77
C VAL A 651 -19.51 -7.51 3.04
N GLY A 652 -18.35 -7.29 2.43
CA GLY A 652 -17.17 -8.14 2.58
C GLY A 652 -17.12 -9.27 1.55
N SER A 653 -16.30 -10.27 1.85
CA SER A 653 -15.94 -11.32 0.91
C SER A 653 -16.99 -12.41 0.74
N THR A 654 -16.94 -13.11 -0.40
CA THR A 654 -17.69 -14.34 -0.67
C THR A 654 -17.11 -15.56 0.08
N ASN A 655 -17.51 -16.78 -0.31
CA ASN A 655 -16.93 -18.04 0.13
C ASN A 655 -16.55 -18.94 -1.07
N LEU A 656 -15.73 -19.96 -0.84
CA LEU A 656 -15.21 -20.89 -1.87
C LEU A 656 -16.28 -21.78 -2.52
N SER A 657 -17.52 -21.80 -2.01
CA SER A 657 -18.62 -22.57 -2.60
C SER A 657 -19.48 -21.77 -3.60
N LYS A 658 -19.19 -20.49 -3.81
CA LYS A 658 -19.92 -19.62 -4.74
C LYS A 658 -19.33 -19.69 -6.15
N GLN A 659 -20.17 -19.45 -7.16
CA GLN A 659 -19.76 -19.53 -8.57
C GLN A 659 -18.80 -18.39 -8.99
N ASN A 660 -18.85 -17.24 -8.33
CA ASN A 660 -18.08 -16.03 -8.67
C ASN A 660 -16.78 -15.91 -7.85
N ILE A 661 -16.00 -16.99 -7.73
CA ILE A 661 -14.66 -16.93 -7.15
C ILE A 661 -13.60 -16.69 -8.26
N PRO A 662 -12.40 -16.16 -7.93
CA PRO A 662 -11.35 -15.92 -8.92
C PRO A 662 -11.00 -17.17 -9.73
N LYS A 663 -10.69 -16.99 -11.02
CA LYS A 663 -10.43 -18.08 -11.98
C LYS A 663 -9.36 -19.06 -11.48
N LEU A 664 -8.27 -18.55 -10.90
CA LEU A 664 -7.23 -19.35 -10.26
C LEU A 664 -7.80 -20.31 -9.20
N LEU A 665 -8.57 -19.78 -8.25
CA LEU A 665 -9.12 -20.59 -7.15
C LEU A 665 -10.11 -21.63 -7.66
N LYS A 666 -10.93 -21.26 -8.65
CA LYS A 666 -11.84 -22.19 -9.32
C LYS A 666 -11.08 -23.34 -9.97
N ASN A 667 -10.04 -23.04 -10.74
CA ASN A 667 -9.23 -24.06 -11.41
C ASN A 667 -8.48 -24.97 -10.43
N LEU A 668 -7.95 -24.41 -9.33
CA LEU A 668 -7.30 -25.18 -8.27
C LEU A 668 -8.26 -26.17 -7.60
N ILE A 669 -9.53 -25.80 -7.44
CA ILE A 669 -10.58 -26.68 -6.91
C ILE A 669 -10.95 -27.75 -7.93
N GLU A 670 -11.20 -27.38 -9.19
CA GLU A 670 -11.60 -28.30 -10.27
C GLU A 670 -10.53 -29.36 -10.55
N LYS A 671 -9.24 -29.02 -10.42
CA LYS A 671 -8.11 -29.95 -10.54
C LYS A 671 -7.79 -30.73 -9.28
N GLU A 672 -8.56 -30.52 -8.21
CA GLU A 672 -8.34 -31.09 -6.88
C GLU A 672 -6.99 -30.74 -6.22
N TYR A 673 -6.27 -29.73 -6.72
CA TYR A 673 -5.03 -29.25 -6.10
C TYR A 673 -5.31 -28.55 -4.76
N CYS A 674 -6.51 -28.00 -4.59
CA CYS A 674 -6.97 -27.40 -3.35
C CYS A 674 -8.41 -27.84 -3.07
N LYS A 675 -8.71 -28.32 -1.86
CA LYS A 675 -10.06 -28.71 -1.45
C LYS A 675 -10.58 -27.74 -0.39
N PRO A 676 -11.71 -27.04 -0.60
CA PRO A 676 -12.29 -26.18 0.44
C PRO A 676 -12.55 -26.99 1.72
N ASN A 677 -12.25 -26.41 2.88
CA ASN A 677 -12.58 -27.03 4.16
C ASN A 677 -14.00 -26.64 4.62
N ASP A 678 -14.42 -27.16 5.79
CA ASP A 678 -15.79 -27.00 6.29
C ASP A 678 -16.18 -25.54 6.59
N SER A 679 -15.20 -24.64 6.76
CA SER A 679 -15.45 -23.20 6.90
C SER A 679 -15.98 -22.57 5.60
N LYS A 680 -15.70 -23.20 4.45
CA LYS A 680 -15.91 -22.67 3.10
C LYS A 680 -15.13 -21.38 2.80
N ILE A 681 -14.30 -20.91 3.73
CA ILE A 681 -13.46 -19.71 3.54
C ILE A 681 -12.05 -20.14 3.12
N GLY A 682 -11.49 -21.15 3.80
CA GLY A 682 -10.16 -21.65 3.52
C GLY A 682 -10.10 -23.02 2.86
N PHE A 683 -8.89 -23.39 2.40
CA PHE A 683 -8.56 -24.70 1.87
C PHE A 683 -8.06 -25.63 2.98
N LYS A 684 -8.30 -26.93 2.82
CA LYS A 684 -7.68 -27.97 3.63
C LYS A 684 -6.19 -28.04 3.29
N VAL A 685 -5.34 -27.98 4.31
CA VAL A 685 -3.89 -28.14 4.17
C VAL A 685 -3.34 -29.09 5.23
N ASN A 686 -2.13 -29.63 5.01
CA ASN A 686 -1.39 -30.41 6.01
C ASN A 686 -0.69 -29.50 7.04
N GLN A 687 0.06 -30.09 7.99
CA GLN A 687 0.81 -29.33 9.01
C GLN A 687 2.00 -28.53 8.42
N GLN A 688 2.32 -28.73 7.15
CA GLN A 688 3.33 -28.02 6.36
C GLN A 688 2.72 -26.90 5.51
N LEU A 689 1.42 -26.62 5.70
CA LEU A 689 0.65 -25.60 4.97
C LEU A 689 0.50 -25.93 3.47
N GLU A 690 0.63 -27.20 3.10
CA GLU A 690 0.46 -27.69 1.72
C GLU A 690 -0.97 -28.15 1.46
N ALA A 691 -1.55 -27.64 0.37
CA ALA A 691 -2.82 -28.13 -0.17
C ALA A 691 -2.59 -29.30 -1.14
N SER A 692 -1.49 -29.24 -1.89
CA SER A 692 -0.93 -30.33 -2.68
C SER A 692 0.58 -30.31 -2.54
N ASP A 693 1.24 -31.40 -2.88
CA ASP A 693 2.70 -31.53 -2.79
C ASP A 693 3.39 -30.36 -3.53
N ASN A 694 4.23 -29.61 -2.80
CA ASN A 694 4.90 -28.36 -3.21
C ASN A 694 3.97 -27.16 -3.55
N LEU A 695 2.67 -27.24 -3.29
CA LEU A 695 1.70 -26.15 -3.40
C LEU A 695 1.19 -25.74 -2.02
N HIS A 696 1.70 -24.62 -1.53
CA HIS A 696 1.42 -24.09 -0.20
C HIS A 696 0.36 -22.99 -0.24
N ILE A 697 -0.45 -22.89 0.80
CA ILE A 697 -1.42 -21.81 1.02
C ILE A 697 -0.97 -20.98 2.21
N ILE A 698 -1.04 -19.65 2.09
CA ILE A 698 -0.84 -18.76 3.23
C ILE A 698 -1.82 -17.57 3.21
N GLY A 699 -2.13 -17.04 4.39
CA GLY A 699 -3.05 -15.92 4.57
C GLY A 699 -4.48 -16.37 4.83
N PRO A 700 -5.49 -15.54 4.50
CA PRO A 700 -6.91 -15.76 4.83
C PRO A 700 -7.48 -17.12 4.39
N LEU A 701 -6.97 -17.69 3.30
CA LEU A 701 -7.38 -19.00 2.79
C LEU A 701 -6.92 -20.19 3.67
N LEU A 702 -6.27 -19.94 4.81
CA LEU A 702 -6.00 -20.95 5.84
C LEU A 702 -7.10 -21.03 6.92
N ALA A 703 -8.12 -20.17 6.89
CA ALA A 703 -9.23 -20.24 7.83
C ALA A 703 -9.90 -21.63 7.82
N GLY A 704 -10.21 -22.17 9.00
CA GLY A 704 -10.77 -23.51 9.21
C GLY A 704 -9.73 -24.61 9.48
N ASN A 705 -8.43 -24.30 9.55
CA ASN A 705 -7.38 -25.28 9.84
C ASN A 705 -6.85 -25.18 11.29
N VAL A 706 -6.09 -26.19 11.71
CA VAL A 706 -5.45 -26.27 13.03
C VAL A 706 -3.96 -26.54 12.84
N PHE A 707 -3.11 -25.72 13.45
CA PHE A 707 -1.65 -25.87 13.40
C PHE A 707 -1.06 -25.79 14.80
N GLU A 708 -0.17 -26.72 15.15
CA GLU A 708 0.48 -26.75 16.47
C GLU A 708 -0.53 -26.66 17.64
N GLY A 709 -1.69 -27.33 17.50
CA GLY A 709 -2.78 -27.31 18.49
C GLY A 709 -3.57 -26.00 18.57
N LYS A 710 -3.38 -25.06 17.61
CA LYS A 710 -4.07 -23.78 17.55
C LYS A 710 -5.05 -23.73 16.38
N ALA A 711 -6.32 -23.51 16.69
CA ALA A 711 -7.36 -23.27 15.69
C ALA A 711 -7.17 -21.92 14.98
N VAL A 712 -7.36 -21.92 13.66
CA VAL A 712 -7.22 -20.72 12.81
C VAL A 712 -8.54 -20.48 12.08
N TRP A 713 -9.31 -19.47 12.49
CA TRP A 713 -10.60 -19.11 11.84
C TRP A 713 -10.57 -17.78 11.08
N HIS A 714 -9.57 -16.94 11.35
CA HIS A 714 -9.41 -15.61 10.75
C HIS A 714 -7.91 -15.28 10.65
N VAL A 715 -7.44 -14.83 9.49
CA VAL A 715 -5.98 -14.64 9.22
C VAL A 715 -5.68 -13.24 8.67
N GLU A 716 -6.36 -12.22 9.19
CA GLU A 716 -6.09 -10.81 8.85
C GLU A 716 -5.37 -10.07 9.98
N HIS A 717 -5.15 -10.71 11.12
CA HIS A 717 -4.37 -10.17 12.23
C HIS A 717 -2.88 -10.42 12.00
N CYS A 718 -2.05 -9.37 12.04
CA CYS A 718 -0.62 -9.46 11.73
C CYS A 718 0.13 -10.44 12.62
N GLY A 719 -0.25 -10.62 13.89
CA GLY A 719 0.37 -11.61 14.76
C GLY A 719 0.19 -13.05 14.26
N ARG A 720 -1.01 -13.40 13.76
CA ARG A 720 -1.25 -14.72 13.15
C ARG A 720 -0.51 -14.86 11.82
N ILE A 721 -0.46 -13.80 11.03
CA ILE A 721 0.27 -13.78 9.75
C ILE A 721 1.77 -14.04 9.99
N ILE A 722 2.38 -13.36 10.96
CA ILE A 722 3.79 -13.52 11.31
C ILE A 722 4.07 -14.95 11.76
N TRP A 723 3.27 -15.51 12.67
CA TRP A 723 3.43 -16.90 13.14
C TRP A 723 3.33 -17.92 12.01
N LEU A 724 2.29 -17.85 11.17
CA LEU A 724 2.13 -18.76 10.02
C LEU A 724 3.26 -18.60 8.99
N SER A 725 3.74 -17.37 8.80
CA SER A 725 4.89 -17.09 7.93
C SER A 725 6.16 -17.75 8.46
N GLN A 726 6.45 -17.65 9.76
CA GLN A 726 7.59 -18.34 10.38
C GLN A 726 7.52 -19.85 10.20
N MET A 727 6.33 -20.43 10.38
CA MET A 727 6.10 -21.86 10.14
C MET A 727 6.46 -22.24 8.70
N LEU A 728 5.91 -21.52 7.72
CA LEU A 728 6.16 -21.80 6.29
C LEU A 728 7.65 -21.62 5.95
N SER A 729 8.26 -20.52 6.38
CA SER A 729 9.68 -20.22 6.11
C SER A 729 10.61 -21.31 6.65
N LYS A 730 10.33 -21.87 7.83
CA LYS A 730 11.09 -23.01 8.37
C LYS A 730 10.98 -24.23 7.47
N LYS A 731 9.77 -24.54 6.97
CA LYS A 731 9.58 -25.65 6.02
C LYS A 731 10.32 -25.43 4.71
N MET A 732 10.31 -24.20 4.20
CA MET A 732 11.06 -23.85 2.97
C MET A 732 12.56 -24.03 3.20
N ASN A 733 13.08 -23.52 4.32
CA ASN A 733 14.49 -23.68 4.67
C ASN A 733 14.89 -25.15 4.79
N ASP A 734 14.10 -25.95 5.51
CA ASP A 734 14.37 -27.38 5.71
C ASP A 734 14.42 -28.12 4.35
N TYR A 735 13.49 -27.80 3.45
CA TYR A 735 13.44 -28.39 2.11
C TYR A 735 14.67 -28.05 1.27
N PHE A 736 15.08 -26.77 1.21
CA PHE A 736 16.17 -26.35 0.34
C PHE A 736 17.57 -26.60 0.89
N PHE A 737 17.73 -26.69 2.22
CA PHE A 737 19.06 -26.68 2.85
C PHE A 737 19.33 -27.78 3.89
N LYS A 738 18.32 -28.42 4.50
CA LYS A 738 18.57 -29.49 5.48
C LYS A 738 18.67 -30.89 4.88
N ASN A 739 17.90 -31.21 3.85
CA ASN A 739 17.99 -32.53 3.22
C ASN A 739 19.34 -32.77 2.51
N THR A 740 19.99 -31.70 2.05
CA THR A 740 21.35 -31.73 1.48
C THR A 740 22.46 -32.04 2.50
N GLU A 741 22.27 -31.76 3.80
CA GLU A 741 23.30 -32.05 4.83
C GLU A 741 23.39 -33.54 5.21
N LEU A 742 22.33 -34.32 4.96
CA LEU A 742 22.35 -35.77 5.14
C LEU A 742 23.02 -36.47 3.96
N GLU A 743 22.85 -35.96 2.74
CA GLU A 743 23.51 -36.49 1.53
C GLU A 743 25.02 -36.20 1.52
N GLU A 744 25.46 -35.01 1.95
CA GLU A 744 26.89 -34.66 2.07
C GLU A 744 27.63 -35.40 3.19
N LYS A 745 26.92 -36.00 4.15
CA LYS A 745 27.51 -36.87 5.19
C LYS A 745 27.59 -38.35 4.79
N LEU A 746 26.97 -38.71 3.67
CA LEU A 746 26.94 -40.07 3.12
C LEU A 746 27.90 -40.24 1.92
N ILE A 747 28.59 -39.17 1.52
CA ILE A 747 29.70 -39.13 0.56
C ILE A 747 30.99 -38.87 1.36
#